data_AF-A0A3P1WP99-F1
#
_entry.id   AF-A0A3P1WP99-F1
#
_cell.length_a   1.000
_cell.length_b   1.000
_cell.length_c   1.000
_cell.angle_alpha   90.00
_cell.angle_beta   90.00
_cell.angle_gamma   90.00
#
_symmetry.space_group_name_H-M   'P 1'
#
loop_
_entity.id
_entity.type
_entity.pdbx_description
1 polymer ?
#
loop_
_entity_poly.entity_id
_entity_poly.type
_entity_poly.pdbx_seq_one_letter_code
_entity_poly.pdbx_strand_id
1 'polypeptide(L)'
;MADLLARPSSVPSHAKFVKVAQRLEDSGAYPPGARPRELDRDLQDAAGGWAAAMFCLHLWHGDGVLADIEAALADRSSNEAATRLLAGIGSRASQDAMLRHLDHFRVREAVIGNARRWPVDTLESLLAAGSRRGQRTADLFQILAWRHPDWVRALREVNDDPAIDRLLAPEPGEDAEPGEWEALPAPSEEFAVPAWLNPYRVPRLVLPSGRVLPMSEVPRAVQLLADGGSVDLFTPASLAAFLADLLEQWLAHGGRGDAWVVTAQTRGGDASARALTKAIRWFRGRLHRVAAYEALAALTALGTKGALMALGELAQQERWNDLTERASAALEGIATARGVSVVELEDDSVPDLGLDADGGMLLDFGPRQFRVRVDHSLTARLSNANGKALRSLPRAGAKDDPARAAEATATFRELRKQLTGLVRIQTARMEAAMSSRRSWPSERFREVFLAHPVMRCVAHRLLWSMDGQRVFRVDEDFQPVDVSDDPVAFGAGASIALAHPLELPSGELDRWAPVLADHEITTLVEQVGRGVYREMPDLVGEWVSVGALQGLVAHGWQRRVGDGGCIVALTRPVGDGMVELGIDCDAWVMGLRPPREPARRTGVSLSGDPATMNPVVLSETLRDLARLPWREGV
;
A
#
# COMPACT_ATOMS: atom_id res chain seq x y z
N MET A 1 -36.99 6.40 20.68
CA MET A 1 -36.02 7.50 20.49
C MET A 1 -35.51 8.04 21.83
N ALA A 2 -36.38 8.51 22.73
CA ALA A 2 -35.97 8.96 24.07
C ALA A 2 -35.15 7.91 24.86
N ASP A 3 -35.54 6.63 24.78
CA ASP A 3 -34.80 5.54 25.44
C ASP A 3 -33.41 5.28 24.82
N LEU A 4 -33.24 5.49 23.51
CA LEU A 4 -31.95 5.33 22.83
C LEU A 4 -30.99 6.48 23.16
N LEU A 5 -31.53 7.68 23.38
CA LEU A 5 -30.79 8.88 23.74
C LEU A 5 -30.49 8.96 25.25
N ALA A 6 -30.93 7.96 26.03
CA ALA A 6 -30.63 7.89 27.45
C ALA A 6 -29.11 7.83 27.68
N ARG A 7 -28.59 8.78 28.46
CA ARG A 7 -27.17 8.85 28.79
C ARG A 7 -26.86 8.10 30.09
N PRO A 8 -25.61 7.63 30.25
CA PRO A 8 -25.17 7.07 31.52
C PRO A 8 -25.29 8.08 32.66
N SER A 9 -25.87 7.66 33.79
CA SER A 9 -25.97 8.49 34.99
C SER A 9 -24.68 8.42 35.81
N SER A 10 -24.27 9.53 36.42
CA SER A 10 -23.21 9.54 37.44
C SER A 10 -23.60 8.79 38.73
N VAL A 11 -24.90 8.47 38.88
CA VAL A 11 -25.42 7.69 40.01
C VAL A 11 -25.26 6.20 39.68
N PRO A 12 -24.44 5.45 40.44
CA PRO A 12 -24.18 4.05 40.15
C PRO A 12 -25.41 3.16 40.34
N SER A 13 -25.63 2.19 39.44
CA SER A 13 -26.83 1.34 39.48
C SER A 13 -26.71 0.11 40.39
N HIS A 14 -25.63 -0.01 41.16
CA HIS A 14 -25.38 -1.20 41.98
C HIS A 14 -25.94 -1.03 43.40
N ALA A 15 -27.24 -1.27 43.55
CA ALA A 15 -27.96 -1.17 44.83
C ALA A 15 -27.28 -1.94 45.98
N LYS A 16 -26.55 -3.02 45.69
CA LYS A 16 -25.78 -3.78 46.68
C LYS A 16 -24.62 -2.98 47.27
N PHE A 17 -23.84 -2.28 46.46
CA PHE A 17 -22.68 -1.52 46.92
C PHE A 17 -23.07 -0.15 47.50
N VAL A 18 -24.16 0.46 47.00
CA VAL A 18 -24.75 1.66 47.61
C VAL A 18 -25.16 1.36 49.07
N LYS A 19 -25.75 0.19 49.34
CA LYS A 19 -26.06 -0.24 50.72
C LYS A 19 -24.83 -0.43 51.59
N VAL A 20 -23.69 -0.84 51.02
CA VAL A 20 -22.43 -0.98 51.77
C VAL A 20 -21.88 0.40 52.15
N ALA A 21 -21.86 1.34 51.22
CA ALA A 21 -21.43 2.71 51.48
C ALA A 21 -22.32 3.38 52.54
N GLN A 22 -23.65 3.26 52.39
CA GLN A 22 -24.60 3.81 53.37
C GLN A 22 -24.37 3.22 54.77
N ARG A 23 -24.19 1.90 54.89
CA ARG A 23 -23.90 1.24 56.16
C ARG A 23 -22.60 1.76 56.81
N LEU A 24 -21.57 2.04 56.03
CA LEU A 24 -20.29 2.56 56.51
C LEU A 24 -20.36 4.04 56.92
N GLU A 25 -21.24 4.80 56.29
CA GLU A 25 -21.55 6.18 56.69
C GLU A 25 -22.38 6.21 57.98
N ASP A 26 -23.41 5.35 58.06
CA ASP A 26 -24.32 5.25 59.22
C ASP A 26 -23.62 4.71 60.47
N SER A 27 -22.55 3.92 60.32
CA SER A 27 -21.75 3.42 61.45
C SER A 27 -20.89 4.51 62.11
N GLY A 28 -20.77 5.67 61.46
CA GLY A 28 -19.91 6.77 61.93
C GLY A 28 -18.40 6.53 61.74
N ALA A 29 -18.01 5.43 61.10
CA ALA A 29 -16.59 5.09 60.87
C ALA A 29 -15.94 5.98 59.79
N TYR A 30 -16.71 6.46 58.80
CA TYR A 30 -16.20 7.24 57.66
C TYR A 30 -17.03 8.51 57.37
N PRO A 31 -17.10 9.48 58.32
CA PRO A 31 -17.76 10.76 58.08
C PRO A 31 -17.06 11.56 56.97
N PRO A 32 -17.72 12.55 56.33
CA PRO A 32 -17.17 13.28 55.17
C PRO A 32 -15.73 13.80 55.30
N GLY A 33 -15.28 14.17 56.50
CA GLY A 33 -13.91 14.65 56.76
C GLY A 33 -12.86 13.57 57.05
N ALA A 34 -13.25 12.32 57.25
CA ALA A 34 -12.37 11.20 57.59
C ALA A 34 -12.38 10.07 56.54
N ARG A 35 -13.00 10.31 55.37
CA ARG A 35 -13.01 9.36 54.25
C ARG A 35 -11.60 9.28 53.64
N PRO A 36 -10.99 8.08 53.57
CA PRO A 36 -9.70 7.91 52.92
C PRO A 36 -9.84 8.24 51.42
N ARG A 37 -8.76 8.76 50.82
CA ARG A 37 -8.70 9.07 49.38
C ARG A 37 -8.15 7.93 48.54
N GLU A 38 -7.45 7.00 49.18
CA GLU A 38 -6.84 5.81 48.57
C GLU A 38 -7.35 4.57 49.29
N LEU A 39 -7.16 3.39 48.68
CA LEU A 39 -7.53 2.13 49.29
C LEU A 39 -6.58 1.80 50.45
N ASP A 40 -7.12 1.72 51.66
CA ASP A 40 -6.43 1.18 52.83
C ASP A 40 -7.06 -0.15 53.28
N ARG A 41 -6.32 -0.87 54.14
CA ARG A 41 -6.71 -2.19 54.63
C ARG A 41 -7.96 -2.13 55.51
N ASP A 42 -8.12 -1.06 56.27
CA ASP A 42 -9.24 -0.89 57.19
C ASP A 42 -10.56 -0.72 56.43
N LEU A 43 -10.55 0.08 55.35
CA LEU A 43 -11.68 0.25 54.45
C LEU A 43 -12.00 -1.05 53.72
N GLN A 44 -10.98 -1.77 53.25
CA GLN A 44 -11.18 -3.04 52.56
C GLN A 44 -11.86 -4.08 53.46
N ASP A 45 -11.43 -4.20 54.72
CA ASP A 45 -12.00 -5.11 55.70
C ASP A 45 -13.43 -4.67 56.08
N ALA A 46 -13.65 -3.37 56.30
CA ALA A 46 -14.97 -2.82 56.65
C ALA A 46 -16.01 -2.94 55.51
N ALA A 47 -15.58 -2.76 54.26
CA ALA A 47 -16.43 -2.92 53.08
C ALA A 47 -16.70 -4.39 52.72
N GLY A 48 -15.93 -5.33 53.29
CA GLY A 48 -16.05 -6.76 53.03
C GLY A 48 -15.40 -7.21 51.72
N GLY A 49 -14.41 -6.45 51.23
CA GLY A 49 -13.62 -6.81 50.05
C GLY A 49 -13.28 -5.63 49.14
N TRP A 50 -12.26 -5.85 48.29
CA TRP A 50 -11.69 -4.84 47.40
C TRP A 50 -12.72 -4.11 46.53
N ALA A 51 -13.59 -4.84 45.83
CA ALA A 51 -14.57 -4.22 44.92
C ALA A 51 -15.57 -3.30 45.63
N ALA A 52 -15.98 -3.67 46.84
CA ALA A 52 -16.91 -2.86 47.64
C ALA A 52 -16.21 -1.60 48.17
N ALA A 53 -14.96 -1.72 48.62
CA ALA A 53 -14.16 -0.59 49.06
C ALA A 53 -13.88 0.41 47.92
N MET A 54 -13.46 -0.09 46.75
CA MET A 54 -13.24 0.75 45.57
C MET A 54 -14.53 1.45 45.10
N PHE A 55 -15.68 0.79 45.21
CA PHE A 55 -16.96 1.43 44.93
C PHE A 55 -17.30 2.53 45.94
N CYS A 56 -17.01 2.34 47.23
CA CYS A 56 -17.21 3.37 48.26
C CYS A 56 -16.32 4.59 47.98
N LEU A 57 -15.04 4.37 47.64
CA LEU A 57 -14.13 5.43 47.23
C LEU A 57 -14.66 6.19 46.00
N HIS A 58 -15.17 5.48 44.99
CA HIS A 58 -15.78 6.10 43.83
C HIS A 58 -17.05 6.91 44.18
N LEU A 59 -17.91 6.41 45.08
CA LEU A 59 -19.07 7.17 45.55
C LEU A 59 -18.69 8.45 46.31
N TRP A 60 -17.61 8.40 47.09
CA TRP A 60 -17.18 9.53 47.91
C TRP A 60 -16.40 10.58 47.14
N HIS A 61 -15.57 10.17 46.17
CA HIS A 61 -14.60 11.04 45.49
C HIS A 61 -14.80 11.12 43.98
N GLY A 62 -15.77 10.40 43.42
CA GLY A 62 -16.10 10.42 42.00
C GLY A 62 -15.12 9.65 41.11
N ASP A 63 -15.02 10.07 39.84
CA ASP A 63 -14.25 9.38 38.80
C ASP A 63 -12.72 9.39 39.04
N GLY A 64 -12.22 10.14 40.03
CA GLY A 64 -10.78 10.20 40.35
C GLY A 64 -10.16 8.86 40.76
N VAL A 65 -10.97 7.91 41.19
CA VAL A 65 -10.57 6.56 41.64
C VAL A 65 -10.53 5.54 40.49
N LEU A 66 -11.01 5.91 39.30
CA LEU A 66 -11.06 4.99 38.15
C LEU A 66 -9.69 4.51 37.70
N ALA A 67 -8.63 5.32 37.86
CA ALA A 67 -7.27 4.92 37.51
C ALA A 67 -6.79 3.72 38.33
N ASP A 68 -7.15 3.66 39.62
CA ASP A 68 -6.78 2.57 40.52
C ASP A 68 -7.57 1.28 40.20
N ILE A 69 -8.86 1.44 39.85
CA ILE A 69 -9.69 0.32 39.37
C ILE A 69 -9.17 -0.21 38.04
N GLU A 70 -8.73 0.69 37.16
CA GLU A 70 -8.16 0.35 35.87
C GLU A 70 -6.80 -0.35 36.00
N ALA A 71 -5.94 0.10 36.91
CA ALA A 71 -4.66 -0.56 37.18
C ALA A 71 -4.85 -2.04 37.59
N ALA A 72 -5.94 -2.35 38.31
CA ALA A 72 -6.29 -3.71 38.69
C ALA A 72 -6.73 -4.61 37.52
N LEU A 73 -6.99 -4.07 36.32
CA LEU A 73 -7.22 -4.89 35.13
C LEU A 73 -5.95 -5.62 34.68
N ALA A 74 -4.76 -5.12 35.02
CA ALA A 74 -3.49 -5.77 34.71
C ALA A 74 -3.19 -6.99 35.59
N ASP A 75 -3.85 -7.11 36.75
CA ASP A 75 -3.68 -8.22 37.68
C ASP A 75 -4.76 -9.30 37.49
N ARG A 76 -4.32 -10.55 37.26
CA ARG A 76 -5.20 -11.70 37.05
C ARG A 76 -6.14 -11.96 38.23
N SER A 77 -5.74 -11.64 39.46
CA SER A 77 -6.53 -11.95 40.66
C SER A 77 -7.73 -11.00 40.86
N SER A 78 -7.62 -9.78 40.33
CA SER A 78 -8.58 -8.68 40.56
C SER A 78 -9.30 -8.19 39.31
N ASN A 79 -8.83 -8.55 38.11
CA ASN A 79 -9.41 -8.13 36.82
C ASN A 79 -10.92 -8.42 36.67
N GLU A 80 -11.42 -9.56 37.17
CA GLU A 80 -12.86 -9.86 37.12
C GLU A 80 -13.70 -8.86 37.92
N ALA A 81 -13.23 -8.55 39.12
CA ALA A 81 -13.87 -7.61 40.02
C ALA A 81 -13.78 -6.19 39.47
N ALA A 82 -12.62 -5.80 38.95
CA ALA A 82 -12.39 -4.50 38.31
C ALA A 82 -13.29 -4.31 37.07
N THR A 83 -13.38 -5.31 36.19
CA THR A 83 -14.24 -5.26 35.00
C THR A 83 -15.71 -5.10 35.37
N ARG A 84 -16.21 -5.90 36.34
CA ARG A 84 -17.60 -5.78 36.81
C ARG A 84 -17.87 -4.43 37.47
N LEU A 85 -16.90 -3.93 38.24
CA LEU A 85 -17.01 -2.65 38.93
C LEU A 85 -17.10 -1.51 37.93
N LEU A 86 -16.22 -1.45 36.93
CA LEU A 86 -16.28 -0.46 35.84
C LEU A 86 -17.61 -0.56 35.07
N ALA A 87 -17.98 -1.77 34.63
CA ALA A 87 -19.25 -1.99 33.93
C ALA A 87 -20.45 -1.49 34.75
N GLY A 88 -20.39 -1.68 36.07
CA GLY A 88 -21.44 -1.34 37.02
C GLY A 88 -21.50 0.11 37.49
N ILE A 89 -20.38 0.83 37.45
CA ILE A 89 -20.32 2.29 37.64
C ILE A 89 -21.06 2.95 36.48
N GLY A 90 -20.74 2.55 35.25
CA GLY A 90 -21.48 2.95 34.07
C GLY A 90 -21.41 4.44 33.78
N SER A 91 -20.41 5.17 34.26
CA SER A 91 -20.13 6.56 33.88
C SER A 91 -19.38 6.63 32.55
N ARG A 92 -19.37 7.80 31.89
CA ARG A 92 -18.59 8.01 30.64
C ARG A 92 -17.10 7.77 30.85
N ALA A 93 -16.55 8.26 31.96
CA ALA A 93 -15.14 8.04 32.32
C ALA A 93 -14.83 6.55 32.55
N SER A 94 -15.77 5.81 33.13
CA SER A 94 -15.65 4.35 33.31
C SER A 94 -15.70 3.59 31.98
N GLN A 95 -16.57 4.01 31.04
CA GLN A 95 -16.56 3.48 29.68
C GLN A 95 -15.23 3.77 28.98
N ASP A 96 -14.72 5.00 29.04
CA ASP A 96 -13.42 5.36 28.47
C ASP A 96 -12.25 4.60 29.07
N ALA A 97 -12.32 4.24 30.36
CA ALA A 97 -11.37 3.32 30.99
C ALA A 97 -11.46 1.92 30.39
N MET A 98 -12.66 1.34 30.27
CA MET A 98 -12.84 0.03 29.63
C MET A 98 -12.40 0.03 28.16
N LEU A 99 -12.66 1.10 27.40
CA LEU A 99 -12.26 1.18 26.00
C LEU A 99 -10.74 1.13 25.79
N ARG A 100 -9.93 1.48 26.80
CA ARG A 100 -8.45 1.36 26.75
C ARG A 100 -7.96 -0.08 26.93
N HIS A 101 -8.84 -1.00 27.37
CA HIS A 101 -8.52 -2.40 27.66
C HIS A 101 -9.41 -3.37 26.86
N LEU A 102 -9.90 -2.96 25.68
CA LEU A 102 -10.71 -3.82 24.79
C LEU A 102 -10.01 -5.12 24.38
N ASP A 103 -8.70 -5.19 24.56
CA ASP A 103 -7.90 -6.39 24.34
C ASP A 103 -8.25 -7.53 25.30
N HIS A 104 -8.82 -7.19 26.46
CA HIS A 104 -9.25 -8.15 27.43
C HIS A 104 -10.69 -8.60 27.15
N PHE A 105 -10.89 -9.90 26.91
CA PHE A 105 -12.18 -10.42 26.46
C PHE A 105 -13.35 -10.07 27.40
N ARG A 106 -13.12 -10.06 28.72
CA ARG A 106 -14.15 -9.70 29.71
C ARG A 106 -14.54 -8.23 29.65
N VAL A 107 -13.58 -7.35 29.35
CA VAL A 107 -13.83 -5.92 29.19
C VAL A 107 -14.62 -5.68 27.92
N ARG A 108 -14.27 -6.37 26.83
CA ARG A 108 -15.04 -6.34 25.58
C ARG A 108 -16.50 -6.77 25.78
N GLU A 109 -16.74 -7.89 26.45
CA GLU A 109 -18.10 -8.36 26.78
C GLU A 109 -18.86 -7.36 27.66
N ALA A 110 -18.20 -6.76 28.65
CA ALA A 110 -18.79 -5.73 29.49
C ALA A 110 -19.19 -4.47 28.69
N VAL A 111 -18.36 -4.02 27.75
CA VAL A 111 -18.68 -2.89 26.85
C VAL A 111 -19.88 -3.22 25.97
N ILE A 112 -19.95 -4.43 25.40
CA ILE A 112 -21.11 -4.87 24.60
C ILE A 112 -22.39 -4.92 25.46
N GLY A 113 -22.28 -5.41 26.69
CA GLY A 113 -23.40 -5.42 27.65
C GLY A 113 -23.90 -4.02 27.98
N ASN A 114 -22.98 -3.07 28.22
CA ASN A 114 -23.31 -1.68 28.49
C ASN A 114 -23.89 -0.95 27.27
N ALA A 115 -23.46 -1.30 26.06
CA ALA A 115 -24.00 -0.72 24.82
C ALA A 115 -25.52 -0.91 24.70
N ARG A 116 -26.06 -2.03 25.21
CA ARG A 116 -27.52 -2.26 25.23
C ARG A 116 -28.27 -1.29 26.16
N ARG A 117 -27.58 -0.76 27.17
CA ARG A 117 -28.14 0.15 28.17
C ARG A 117 -27.98 1.61 27.77
N TRP A 118 -26.88 1.94 27.08
CA TRP A 118 -26.54 3.31 26.64
C TRP A 118 -25.99 3.31 25.21
N PRO A 119 -26.84 3.00 24.22
CA PRO A 119 -26.38 2.70 22.87
C PRO A 119 -25.70 3.87 22.17
N VAL A 120 -26.31 5.05 22.22
CA VAL A 120 -25.78 6.24 21.55
C VAL A 120 -24.49 6.72 22.21
N ASP A 121 -24.41 6.73 23.54
CA ASP A 121 -23.21 7.16 24.26
C ASP A 121 -22.04 6.19 24.07
N THR A 122 -22.30 4.87 24.00
CA THR A 122 -21.25 3.88 23.68
C THR A 122 -20.73 4.06 22.25
N LEU A 123 -21.59 4.28 21.26
CA LEU A 123 -21.15 4.59 19.89
C LEU A 123 -20.36 5.92 19.84
N GLU A 124 -20.82 6.94 20.55
CA GLU A 124 -20.13 8.23 20.66
C GLU A 124 -18.72 8.09 21.27
N SER A 125 -18.60 7.31 22.34
CA SER A 125 -17.33 7.04 23.02
C SER A 125 -16.38 6.19 22.16
N LEU A 126 -16.90 5.18 21.44
CA LEU A 126 -16.11 4.38 20.48
C LEU A 126 -15.61 5.24 19.30
N LEU A 127 -16.46 6.13 18.79
CA LEU A 127 -16.13 7.07 17.73
C LEU A 127 -15.05 8.07 18.17
N ALA A 128 -15.22 8.66 19.36
CA ALA A 128 -14.27 9.61 19.95
C ALA A 128 -12.93 8.97 20.29
N ALA A 129 -12.94 7.70 20.71
CA ALA A 129 -11.74 6.92 20.93
C ALA A 129 -10.99 6.64 19.61
N GLY A 130 -11.73 6.34 18.53
CA GLY A 130 -11.28 6.36 17.13
C GLY A 130 -9.90 5.73 16.86
N SER A 131 -9.26 6.17 15.77
CA SER A 131 -7.93 5.73 15.32
C SER A 131 -6.79 6.05 16.32
N ARG A 132 -7.07 6.83 17.37
CA ARG A 132 -6.09 7.19 18.41
C ARG A 132 -5.83 6.06 19.41
N ARG A 133 -6.75 5.10 19.55
CA ARG A 133 -6.65 3.97 20.51
C ARG A 133 -6.63 2.58 19.87
N GLY A 134 -6.60 2.50 18.54
CA GLY A 134 -6.33 1.26 17.79
C GLY A 134 -7.52 0.63 17.07
N GLN A 135 -7.24 -0.37 16.23
CA GLN A 135 -8.18 -1.03 15.30
C GLN A 135 -9.43 -1.60 15.99
N ARG A 136 -9.31 -2.12 17.21
CA ARG A 136 -10.38 -2.85 17.91
C ARG A 136 -11.56 -1.98 18.33
N THR A 137 -11.31 -0.70 18.61
CA THR A 137 -12.35 0.29 18.91
C THR A 137 -13.17 0.62 17.65
N ALA A 138 -12.48 0.78 16.52
CA ALA A 138 -13.13 0.99 15.21
C ALA A 138 -13.93 -0.27 14.80
N ASP A 139 -13.37 -1.46 15.01
CA ASP A 139 -14.06 -2.73 14.74
C ASP A 139 -15.34 -2.87 15.58
N LEU A 140 -15.28 -2.57 16.88
CA LEU A 140 -16.45 -2.67 17.75
C LEU A 140 -17.51 -1.61 17.41
N PHE A 141 -17.10 -0.40 17.03
CA PHE A 141 -18.01 0.63 16.53
C PHE A 141 -18.78 0.12 15.31
N GLN A 142 -18.08 -0.40 14.30
CA GLN A 142 -18.69 -0.91 13.07
C GLN A 142 -19.65 -2.07 13.38
N ILE A 143 -19.24 -3.03 14.21
CA ILE A 143 -20.09 -4.17 14.59
C ILE A 143 -21.41 -3.71 15.22
N LEU A 144 -21.35 -2.77 16.17
CA LEU A 144 -22.54 -2.29 16.86
C LEU A 144 -23.41 -1.42 15.95
N ALA A 145 -22.79 -0.53 15.19
CA ALA A 145 -23.47 0.35 14.25
C ALA A 145 -24.20 -0.43 13.15
N TRP A 146 -23.59 -1.51 12.63
CA TRP A 146 -24.21 -2.36 11.62
C TRP A 146 -25.33 -3.24 12.18
N ARG A 147 -25.17 -3.77 13.39
CA ARG A 147 -26.20 -4.61 14.04
C ARG A 147 -27.42 -3.81 14.50
N HIS A 148 -27.24 -2.51 14.73
CA HIS A 148 -28.27 -1.63 15.26
C HIS A 148 -28.34 -0.31 14.47
N PRO A 149 -28.89 -0.32 13.24
CA PRO A 149 -29.00 0.88 12.40
C PRO A 149 -29.83 2.01 13.02
N ASP A 150 -30.76 1.66 13.92
CA ASP A 150 -31.54 2.59 14.72
C ASP A 150 -30.68 3.37 15.73
N TRP A 151 -29.61 2.77 16.25
CA TRP A 151 -28.65 3.46 17.13
C TRP A 151 -27.81 4.48 16.34
N VAL A 152 -27.43 4.15 15.11
CA VAL A 152 -26.72 5.07 14.20
C VAL A 152 -27.61 6.26 13.85
N ARG A 153 -28.89 6.02 13.54
CA ARG A 153 -29.85 7.09 13.27
C ARG A 153 -29.98 8.03 14.48
N ALA A 154 -30.09 7.47 15.69
CA ALA A 154 -30.14 8.26 16.93
C ALA A 154 -28.82 9.00 17.21
N LEU A 155 -27.66 8.42 16.89
CA LEU A 155 -26.36 9.08 17.02
C LEU A 155 -26.25 10.30 16.10
N ARG A 156 -26.73 10.19 14.85
CA ARG A 156 -26.72 11.30 13.87
C ARG A 156 -27.55 12.52 14.31
N GLU A 157 -28.57 12.32 15.14
CA GLU A 157 -29.38 13.43 15.70
C GLU A 157 -28.58 14.27 16.72
N VAL A 158 -27.56 13.70 17.35
CA VAL A 158 -26.81 14.34 18.45
C VAL A 158 -25.32 14.51 18.16
N ASN A 159 -24.83 13.96 17.06
CA ASN A 159 -23.42 13.99 16.66
C ASN A 159 -23.27 14.08 15.14
N ASP A 160 -22.72 15.20 14.67
CA ASP A 160 -22.42 15.55 13.27
C ASP A 160 -20.94 15.25 12.91
N ASP A 161 -20.29 14.28 13.55
CA ASP A 161 -18.90 13.96 13.18
C ASP A 161 -18.84 13.27 11.81
N PRO A 162 -18.12 13.82 10.81
CA PRO A 162 -17.95 13.21 9.49
C PRO A 162 -17.22 11.85 9.51
N ALA A 163 -16.63 11.46 10.65
CA ALA A 163 -16.09 10.12 10.87
C ALA A 163 -17.18 9.03 10.91
N ILE A 164 -18.42 9.38 11.28
CA ILE A 164 -19.57 8.45 11.27
C ILE A 164 -19.77 7.92 9.86
N ASP A 165 -19.86 8.82 8.88
CA ASP A 165 -20.02 8.44 7.48
C ASP A 165 -18.82 7.66 6.93
N ARG A 166 -17.58 7.99 7.36
CA ARG A 166 -16.37 7.29 6.90
C ARG A 166 -16.23 5.87 7.45
N LEU A 167 -16.63 5.64 8.70
CA LEU A 167 -16.57 4.31 9.32
C LEU A 167 -17.72 3.41 8.88
N LEU A 168 -18.80 4.00 8.37
CA LEU A 168 -20.01 3.32 7.91
C LEU A 168 -20.16 3.31 6.37
N ALA A 169 -19.19 3.85 5.63
CA ALA A 169 -19.18 3.81 4.17
C ALA A 169 -18.50 2.53 3.64
N PRO A 170 -19.03 1.94 2.56
CA PRO A 170 -20.26 2.35 1.86
C PRO A 170 -21.48 1.90 2.65
N GLU A 171 -22.62 2.58 2.49
CA GLU A 171 -23.89 2.12 3.08
C GLU A 171 -24.05 0.60 2.89
N PRO A 172 -24.66 -0.12 3.85
CA PRO A 172 -25.15 -1.45 3.52
C PRO A 172 -26.02 -1.26 2.29
N GLY A 173 -25.57 -1.77 1.13
CA GLY A 173 -26.48 -1.92 0.00
C GLY A 173 -27.73 -2.67 0.49
N GLU A 174 -28.81 -2.61 -0.26
CA GLU A 174 -29.89 -3.55 0.01
C GLU A 174 -29.28 -4.95 0.05
N ASP A 175 -29.49 -5.65 1.18
CA ASP A 175 -29.13 -7.06 1.27
C ASP A 175 -29.80 -7.74 0.08
N ALA A 176 -29.05 -8.56 -0.63
CA ALA A 176 -29.64 -9.35 -1.69
C ALA A 176 -30.80 -10.20 -1.13
N GLU A 177 -31.74 -10.58 -1.99
CA GLU A 177 -32.79 -11.52 -1.59
C GLU A 177 -32.27 -12.97 -1.64
N PRO A 178 -32.83 -13.88 -0.81
CA PRO A 178 -32.63 -15.31 -0.97
C PRO A 178 -32.89 -15.74 -2.42
N GLY A 179 -31.89 -16.33 -3.06
CA GLY A 179 -31.90 -16.69 -4.49
C GLY A 179 -30.75 -16.04 -5.28
N GLU A 180 -30.30 -14.85 -4.89
CA GLU A 180 -29.24 -14.12 -5.61
C GLU A 180 -27.82 -14.67 -5.33
N TRP A 181 -27.63 -15.47 -4.27
CA TRP A 181 -26.37 -16.12 -3.90
C TRP A 181 -26.43 -17.65 -3.89
N GLU A 182 -27.31 -18.26 -4.69
CA GLU A 182 -27.45 -19.73 -4.77
C GLU A 182 -26.16 -20.46 -5.20
N ALA A 183 -25.24 -19.76 -5.88
CA ALA A 183 -23.93 -20.27 -6.25
C ALA A 183 -22.98 -20.47 -5.06
N LEU A 184 -23.29 -19.93 -3.87
CA LEU A 184 -22.51 -20.19 -2.67
C LEU A 184 -22.66 -21.65 -2.22
N PRO A 185 -21.58 -22.29 -1.73
CA PRO A 185 -21.64 -23.66 -1.23
C PRO A 185 -22.71 -23.80 -0.16
N ALA A 186 -23.37 -24.97 -0.10
CA ALA A 186 -24.34 -25.24 0.94
C ALA A 186 -23.68 -25.13 2.33
N PRO A 187 -24.40 -24.68 3.37
CA PRO A 187 -23.87 -24.64 4.72
C PRO A 187 -23.29 -26.01 5.10
N SER A 188 -21.99 -26.06 5.41
CA SER A 188 -21.32 -27.27 5.87
C SER A 188 -21.02 -27.15 7.37
N GLU A 189 -21.35 -28.18 8.14
CA GLU A 189 -20.93 -28.29 9.54
C GLU A 189 -19.42 -28.56 9.68
N GLU A 190 -18.76 -29.00 8.60
CA GLU A 190 -17.33 -29.33 8.59
C GLU A 190 -16.44 -28.10 8.37
N PHE A 191 -16.97 -27.03 7.77
CA PHE A 191 -16.22 -25.80 7.54
C PHE A 191 -16.43 -24.79 8.67
N ALA A 192 -15.41 -24.61 9.50
CA ALA A 192 -15.38 -23.53 10.47
C ALA A 192 -14.66 -22.31 9.88
N VAL A 193 -15.29 -21.13 9.98
CA VAL A 193 -14.61 -19.86 9.67
C VAL A 193 -13.34 -19.78 10.52
N PRO A 194 -12.17 -19.50 9.92
CA PRO A 194 -10.93 -19.49 10.67
C PRO A 194 -10.97 -18.52 11.84
N ALA A 195 -10.44 -18.93 13.00
CA ALA A 195 -10.51 -18.14 14.24
C ALA A 195 -9.81 -16.77 14.15
N TRP A 196 -8.87 -16.61 13.21
CA TRP A 196 -8.19 -15.34 12.93
C TRP A 196 -9.03 -14.37 12.11
N LEU A 197 -10.07 -14.84 11.42
CA LEU A 197 -10.92 -14.02 10.56
C LEU A 197 -12.08 -13.45 11.38
N ASN A 198 -12.19 -12.13 11.37
CA ASN A 198 -13.39 -11.44 11.81
C ASN A 198 -14.31 -11.19 10.60
N PRO A 199 -15.40 -11.96 10.43
CA PRO A 199 -16.29 -11.82 9.29
C PRO A 199 -17.07 -10.50 9.30
N TYR A 200 -17.07 -9.75 10.42
CA TYR A 200 -17.71 -8.44 10.53
C TYR A 200 -16.79 -7.27 10.17
N ARG A 201 -15.51 -7.52 9.87
CA ARG A 201 -14.57 -6.47 9.46
C ARG A 201 -14.40 -6.38 7.94
N VAL A 202 -14.60 -7.50 7.25
CA VAL A 202 -14.36 -7.57 5.81
C VAL A 202 -15.30 -6.65 5.02
N PRO A 203 -14.80 -5.96 3.97
CA PRO A 203 -15.64 -5.22 3.04
C PRO A 203 -16.80 -6.07 2.52
N ARG A 204 -17.99 -5.49 2.37
CA ARG A 204 -19.15 -6.23 1.83
C ARG A 204 -18.88 -6.64 0.39
N LEU A 205 -19.16 -7.90 0.09
CA LEU A 205 -19.16 -8.40 -1.29
C LEU A 205 -20.43 -7.90 -1.99
N VAL A 206 -20.29 -7.38 -3.19
CA VAL A 206 -21.39 -6.82 -4.00
C VAL A 206 -21.69 -7.78 -5.13
N LEU A 207 -22.96 -8.10 -5.35
CA LEU A 207 -23.41 -8.96 -6.45
C LEU A 207 -23.58 -8.16 -7.76
N PRO A 208 -23.69 -8.80 -8.93
CA PRO A 208 -23.95 -8.10 -10.20
C PRO A 208 -25.23 -7.23 -10.20
N SER A 209 -26.20 -7.53 -9.33
CA SER A 209 -27.40 -6.71 -9.13
C SER A 209 -27.13 -5.37 -8.45
N GLY A 210 -25.93 -5.14 -7.92
CA GLY A 210 -25.57 -3.98 -7.10
C GLY A 210 -25.93 -4.12 -5.62
N ARG A 211 -26.62 -5.21 -5.25
CA ARG A 211 -26.94 -5.57 -3.86
C ARG A 211 -25.75 -6.19 -3.16
N VAL A 212 -25.77 -6.21 -1.83
CA VAL A 212 -24.67 -6.74 -1.02
C VAL A 212 -24.98 -8.13 -0.48
N LEU A 213 -23.95 -8.96 -0.38
CA LEU A 213 -24.06 -10.26 0.26
C LEU A 213 -24.39 -10.06 1.75
N PRO A 214 -25.45 -10.71 2.29
CA PRO A 214 -25.79 -10.61 3.71
C PRO A 214 -24.65 -11.11 4.60
N MET A 215 -24.50 -10.49 5.78
CA MET A 215 -23.43 -10.85 6.72
C MET A 215 -23.50 -12.29 7.22
N SER A 216 -24.70 -12.88 7.27
CA SER A 216 -24.89 -14.29 7.62
C SER A 216 -24.24 -15.24 6.62
N GLU A 217 -24.05 -14.80 5.37
CA GLU A 217 -23.55 -15.63 4.27
C GLU A 217 -22.03 -15.45 4.04
N VAL A 218 -21.38 -14.49 4.71
CA VAL A 218 -19.92 -14.30 4.65
C VAL A 218 -19.14 -15.59 4.93
N PRO A 219 -19.49 -16.41 5.95
CA PRO A 219 -18.86 -17.73 6.14
C PRO A 219 -18.84 -18.62 4.90
N ARG A 220 -19.93 -18.61 4.11
CA ARG A 220 -20.04 -19.42 2.88
C ARG A 220 -19.20 -18.83 1.75
N ALA A 221 -19.07 -17.51 1.68
CA ALA A 221 -18.13 -16.87 0.75
C ALA A 221 -16.66 -17.17 1.11
N VAL A 222 -16.33 -17.25 2.40
CA VAL A 222 -15.01 -17.67 2.87
C VAL A 222 -14.75 -19.14 2.54
N GLN A 223 -15.75 -20.00 2.75
CA GLN A 223 -15.69 -21.41 2.35
C GLN A 223 -15.46 -21.56 0.85
N LEU A 224 -16.23 -20.84 0.03
CA LEU A 224 -16.08 -20.81 -1.43
C LEU A 224 -14.63 -20.47 -1.83
N LEU A 225 -14.02 -19.47 -1.19
CA LEU A 225 -12.63 -19.08 -1.45
C LEU A 225 -11.62 -20.15 -1.02
N ALA A 226 -11.87 -20.81 0.13
CA ALA A 226 -11.01 -21.87 0.66
C ALA A 226 -11.07 -23.13 -0.22
N ASP A 227 -12.26 -23.50 -0.68
CA ASP A 227 -12.51 -24.61 -1.61
C ASP A 227 -12.05 -24.29 -3.04
N GLY A 228 -11.76 -23.02 -3.30
CA GLY A 228 -11.28 -22.52 -4.57
C GLY A 228 -12.35 -22.38 -5.66
N GLY A 229 -13.62 -22.25 -5.28
CA GLY A 229 -14.76 -22.08 -6.18
C GLY A 229 -14.73 -20.78 -7.00
N SER A 230 -15.68 -20.68 -7.94
CA SER A 230 -15.83 -19.47 -8.78
C SER A 230 -16.36 -18.30 -7.96
N VAL A 231 -15.76 -17.13 -8.16
CA VAL A 231 -16.09 -15.86 -7.49
C VAL A 231 -16.80 -14.86 -8.40
N ASP A 232 -17.27 -15.31 -9.57
CA ASP A 232 -17.90 -14.47 -10.60
C ASP A 232 -19.26 -13.89 -10.14
N LEU A 233 -19.79 -14.38 -9.02
CA LEU A 233 -20.95 -13.84 -8.32
C LEU A 233 -20.69 -12.49 -7.62
N PHE A 234 -19.45 -11.98 -7.63
CA PHE A 234 -19.10 -10.72 -6.99
C PHE A 234 -18.52 -9.71 -7.99
N THR A 235 -18.78 -8.43 -7.78
CA THR A 235 -18.14 -7.38 -8.56
C THR A 235 -16.63 -7.39 -8.30
N PRO A 236 -15.78 -7.16 -9.33
CA PRO A 236 -14.33 -7.21 -9.17
C PRO A 236 -13.80 -6.27 -8.08
N ALA A 237 -14.39 -5.08 -7.95
CA ALA A 237 -13.99 -4.09 -6.95
C ALA A 237 -14.27 -4.56 -5.51
N SER A 238 -15.47 -5.11 -5.26
CA SER A 238 -15.84 -5.59 -3.92
C SER A 238 -15.03 -6.82 -3.52
N LEU A 239 -14.82 -7.76 -4.46
CA LEU A 239 -13.98 -8.93 -4.25
C LEU A 239 -12.53 -8.54 -3.95
N ALA A 240 -11.95 -7.62 -4.72
CA ALA A 240 -10.59 -7.14 -4.49
C ALA A 240 -10.42 -6.53 -3.09
N ALA A 241 -11.38 -5.73 -2.64
CA ALA A 241 -11.37 -5.14 -1.30
C ALA A 241 -11.48 -6.21 -0.21
N PHE A 242 -12.40 -7.17 -0.38
CA PHE A 242 -12.58 -8.31 0.53
C PHE A 242 -11.28 -9.12 0.65
N LEU A 243 -10.68 -9.51 -0.48
CA LEU A 243 -9.45 -10.29 -0.53
C LEU A 243 -8.27 -9.55 0.12
N ALA A 244 -8.18 -8.23 -0.05
CA ALA A 244 -7.13 -7.43 0.57
C ALA A 244 -7.26 -7.43 2.11
N ASP A 245 -8.46 -7.24 2.65
CA ASP A 245 -8.69 -7.26 4.09
C ASP A 245 -8.52 -8.68 4.67
N LEU A 246 -8.97 -9.71 3.95
CA LEU A 246 -8.76 -11.11 4.29
C LEU A 246 -7.25 -11.43 4.46
N LEU A 247 -6.43 -11.01 3.49
CA LEU A 247 -4.98 -11.18 3.55
C LEU A 247 -4.37 -10.40 4.72
N GLU A 248 -4.83 -9.17 4.96
CA GLU A 248 -4.34 -8.34 6.05
C GLU A 248 -4.63 -8.96 7.42
N GLN A 249 -5.87 -9.41 7.65
CA GLN A 249 -6.27 -10.09 8.89
C GLN A 249 -5.46 -11.37 9.13
N TRP A 250 -5.23 -12.17 8.09
CA TRP A 250 -4.42 -13.38 8.19
C TRP A 250 -2.95 -13.08 8.49
N LEU A 251 -2.35 -12.09 7.81
CA LEU A 251 -0.98 -11.65 8.08
C LEU A 251 -0.83 -11.07 9.50
N ALA A 252 -1.83 -10.36 10.00
CA ALA A 252 -1.83 -9.83 11.37
C ALA A 252 -1.80 -10.95 12.43
N HIS A 253 -2.32 -12.13 12.11
CA HIS A 253 -2.26 -13.33 12.93
C HIS A 253 -1.05 -14.23 12.63
N GLY A 254 -0.04 -13.69 11.94
CA GLY A 254 1.24 -14.36 11.73
C GLY A 254 1.38 -15.11 10.41
N GLY A 255 0.31 -15.20 9.60
CA GLY A 255 0.35 -15.77 8.25
C GLY A 255 0.83 -17.23 8.22
N ARG A 256 0.27 -18.09 9.09
CA ARG A 256 0.57 -19.53 9.19
C ARG A 256 -0.73 -20.33 9.14
N GLY A 257 -0.69 -21.51 8.52
CA GLY A 257 -1.91 -22.26 8.19
C GLY A 257 -2.73 -21.52 7.13
N ASP A 258 -3.81 -22.13 6.65
CA ASP A 258 -4.73 -21.48 5.70
C ASP A 258 -4.05 -20.87 4.46
N ALA A 259 -3.09 -21.58 3.87
CA ALA A 259 -2.34 -21.12 2.69
C ALA A 259 -3.27 -20.75 1.50
N TRP A 260 -4.50 -21.27 1.49
CA TRP A 260 -5.56 -20.88 0.56
C TRP A 260 -5.82 -19.37 0.55
N VAL A 261 -5.53 -18.62 1.62
CA VAL A 261 -5.69 -17.14 1.65
C VAL A 261 -4.77 -16.46 0.62
N VAL A 262 -3.57 -17.00 0.42
CA VAL A 262 -2.63 -16.53 -0.61
C VAL A 262 -3.15 -16.93 -1.99
N THR A 263 -3.61 -18.17 -2.15
CA THR A 263 -4.22 -18.65 -3.40
C THR A 263 -5.50 -17.89 -3.76
N ALA A 264 -6.28 -17.43 -2.79
CA ALA A 264 -7.50 -16.65 -3.02
C ALA A 264 -7.19 -15.33 -3.74
N GLN A 265 -6.01 -14.75 -3.53
CA GLN A 265 -5.57 -13.52 -4.18
C GLN A 265 -5.45 -13.63 -5.71
N THR A 266 -5.33 -14.84 -6.27
CA THR A 266 -5.29 -15.02 -7.74
C THR A 266 -6.59 -14.59 -8.43
N ARG A 267 -7.64 -14.29 -7.66
CA ARG A 267 -8.96 -13.91 -8.14
C ARG A 267 -9.27 -12.41 -8.02
N GLY A 268 -8.39 -11.61 -7.41
CA GLY A 268 -8.66 -10.19 -7.08
C GLY A 268 -8.05 -9.16 -8.02
N GLY A 269 -7.53 -9.57 -9.18
CA GLY A 269 -6.97 -8.66 -10.19
C GLY A 269 -5.75 -7.85 -9.69
N ASP A 270 -5.49 -6.70 -10.31
CA ASP A 270 -4.32 -5.86 -10.00
C ASP A 270 -4.25 -5.36 -8.55
N ALA A 271 -5.38 -5.24 -7.86
CA ALA A 271 -5.40 -4.91 -6.43
C ALA A 271 -4.75 -6.03 -5.60
N SER A 272 -5.06 -7.28 -5.90
CA SER A 272 -4.42 -8.44 -5.27
C SER A 272 -2.95 -8.59 -5.67
N ALA A 273 -2.55 -8.21 -6.90
CA ALA A 273 -1.13 -8.17 -7.28
C ALA A 273 -0.32 -7.31 -6.28
N ARG A 274 -0.81 -6.11 -5.97
CA ARG A 274 -0.18 -5.20 -4.99
C ARG A 274 -0.18 -5.77 -3.58
N ALA A 275 -1.28 -6.40 -3.17
CA ALA A 275 -1.42 -7.02 -1.86
C ALA A 275 -0.40 -8.17 -1.68
N LEU A 276 -0.28 -9.03 -2.70
CA LEU A 276 0.72 -10.10 -2.78
C LEU A 276 2.15 -9.56 -2.75
N THR A 277 2.48 -8.51 -3.50
CA THR A 277 3.83 -7.91 -3.44
C THR A 277 4.19 -7.42 -2.02
N LYS A 278 3.22 -6.83 -1.30
CA LYS A 278 3.41 -6.46 0.11
C LYS A 278 3.59 -7.69 1.00
N ALA A 279 2.79 -8.73 0.81
CA ALA A 279 2.87 -9.98 1.57
C ALA A 279 4.23 -10.68 1.37
N ILE A 280 4.73 -10.75 0.13
CA ILE A 280 6.07 -11.27 -0.19
C ILE A 280 7.12 -10.52 0.63
N ARG A 281 7.12 -9.18 0.60
CA ARG A 281 8.06 -8.36 1.38
C ARG A 281 7.91 -8.58 2.89
N TRP A 282 6.68 -8.74 3.38
CA TRP A 282 6.38 -9.01 4.79
C TRP A 282 6.94 -10.37 5.24
N PHE A 283 6.77 -11.42 4.45
CA PHE A 283 7.29 -12.76 4.72
C PHE A 283 8.81 -12.78 4.73
N ARG A 284 9.44 -12.13 3.75
CA ARG A 284 10.89 -12.01 3.66
C ARG A 284 11.46 -11.25 4.86
N GLY A 285 10.79 -10.20 5.31
CA GLY A 285 11.17 -9.47 6.53
C GLY A 285 11.17 -10.32 7.80
N ARG A 286 10.42 -11.44 7.81
CA ARG A 286 10.30 -12.40 8.92
C ARG A 286 10.99 -13.74 8.65
N LEU A 287 11.79 -13.83 7.59
CA LEU A 287 12.50 -15.06 7.19
C LEU A 287 11.56 -16.25 6.83
N HIS A 288 10.29 -15.99 6.53
CA HIS A 288 9.33 -17.02 6.11
C HIS A 288 9.47 -17.30 4.60
N ARG A 289 10.56 -17.98 4.20
CA ARG A 289 10.93 -18.12 2.77
C ARG A 289 9.89 -18.87 1.94
N VAL A 290 9.35 -19.98 2.45
CA VAL A 290 8.36 -20.81 1.73
C VAL A 290 7.09 -20.01 1.41
N ALA A 291 6.52 -19.33 2.41
CA ALA A 291 5.34 -18.48 2.21
C ALA A 291 5.58 -17.32 1.22
N ALA A 292 6.80 -16.78 1.19
CA ALA A 292 7.17 -15.79 0.18
C ALA A 292 7.18 -16.38 -1.25
N TYR A 293 7.61 -17.64 -1.41
CA TYR A 293 7.58 -18.33 -2.70
C TYR A 293 6.16 -18.68 -3.13
N GLU A 294 5.30 -19.11 -2.21
CA GLU A 294 3.89 -19.36 -2.47
C GLU A 294 3.17 -18.08 -2.92
N ALA A 295 3.44 -16.95 -2.25
CA ALA A 295 2.89 -15.65 -2.64
C ALA A 295 3.42 -15.17 -4.00
N LEU A 296 4.69 -15.45 -4.33
CA LEU A 296 5.22 -15.18 -5.67
C LEU A 296 4.56 -16.07 -6.72
N ALA A 297 4.34 -17.36 -6.44
CA ALA A 297 3.63 -18.26 -7.35
C ALA A 297 2.18 -17.80 -7.59
N ALA A 298 1.48 -17.34 -6.55
CA ALA A 298 0.16 -16.73 -6.69
C ALA A 298 0.20 -15.44 -7.54
N LEU A 299 1.24 -14.60 -7.38
CA LEU A 299 1.43 -13.41 -8.20
C LEU A 299 1.66 -13.79 -9.68
N THR A 300 2.45 -14.82 -9.95
CA THR A 300 2.65 -15.38 -11.30
C THR A 300 1.34 -15.91 -11.90
N ALA A 301 0.56 -16.67 -11.12
CA ALA A 301 -0.71 -17.24 -11.58
C ALA A 301 -1.78 -16.18 -11.88
N LEU A 302 -1.77 -15.06 -11.15
CA LEU A 302 -2.68 -13.93 -11.37
C LEU A 302 -2.50 -13.34 -12.78
N GLY A 303 -1.26 -13.24 -13.29
CA GLY A 303 -0.97 -12.96 -14.69
C GLY A 303 -1.41 -11.59 -15.24
N THR A 304 -1.93 -10.70 -14.39
CA THR A 304 -2.37 -9.35 -14.77
C THR A 304 -1.18 -8.46 -15.10
N LYS A 305 -1.44 -7.33 -15.77
CA LYS A 305 -0.40 -6.32 -16.07
C LYS A 305 0.33 -5.84 -14.82
N GLY A 306 -0.40 -5.51 -13.75
CA GLY A 306 0.18 -5.14 -12.47
C GLY A 306 0.98 -6.28 -11.80
N ALA A 307 0.60 -7.54 -12.00
CA ALA A 307 1.34 -8.69 -11.51
C ALA A 307 2.67 -8.89 -12.25
N LEU A 308 2.66 -8.78 -13.58
CA LEU A 308 3.86 -8.83 -14.42
C LEU A 308 4.83 -7.70 -14.08
N MET A 309 4.32 -6.48 -13.91
CA MET A 309 5.14 -5.34 -13.50
C MET A 309 5.75 -5.56 -12.10
N ALA A 310 4.99 -6.11 -11.15
CA ALA A 310 5.49 -6.45 -9.82
C ALA A 310 6.54 -7.57 -9.85
N LEU A 311 6.40 -8.57 -10.74
CA LEU A 311 7.43 -9.59 -10.96
C LEU A 311 8.71 -8.96 -11.53
N GLY A 312 8.59 -8.02 -12.48
CA GLY A 312 9.72 -7.24 -12.98
C GLY A 312 10.46 -6.50 -11.87
N GLU A 313 9.75 -5.82 -10.97
CA GLU A 313 10.38 -5.18 -9.79
C GLU A 313 11.08 -6.20 -8.88
N LEU A 314 10.48 -7.38 -8.68
CA LEU A 314 11.06 -8.44 -7.85
C LEU A 314 12.26 -9.13 -8.51
N ALA A 315 12.36 -9.10 -9.84
CA ALA A 315 13.51 -9.59 -10.60
C ALA A 315 14.69 -8.59 -10.60
N GLN A 316 14.43 -7.31 -10.30
CA GLN A 316 15.46 -6.25 -10.31
C GLN A 316 15.91 -5.81 -8.90
N GLN A 317 15.30 -6.33 -7.84
CA GLN A 317 15.70 -6.01 -6.47
C GLN A 317 17.02 -6.70 -6.07
N GLU A 318 17.76 -6.07 -5.17
CA GLU A 318 19.13 -6.50 -4.80
C GLU A 318 19.26 -7.17 -3.42
N ARG A 319 18.16 -7.24 -2.67
CA ARG A 319 18.16 -7.66 -1.26
C ARG A 319 18.06 -9.18 -1.10
N TRP A 320 17.34 -9.86 -2.00
CA TRP A 320 16.97 -11.27 -1.88
C TRP A 320 17.22 -12.02 -3.19
N ASN A 321 18.45 -12.49 -3.42
CA ASN A 321 18.84 -13.17 -4.67
C ASN A 321 17.94 -14.35 -5.04
N ASP A 322 17.57 -15.18 -4.06
CA ASP A 322 16.69 -16.34 -4.28
C ASP A 322 15.28 -15.95 -4.77
N LEU A 323 14.80 -14.76 -4.39
CA LEU A 323 13.53 -14.23 -4.87
C LEU A 323 13.68 -13.61 -6.25
N THR A 324 14.81 -12.93 -6.50
CA THR A 324 15.18 -12.39 -7.81
C THR A 324 15.21 -13.51 -8.85
N GLU A 325 15.95 -14.58 -8.60
CA GLU A 325 16.05 -15.74 -9.51
C GLU A 325 14.67 -16.35 -9.81
N ARG A 326 13.82 -16.49 -8.80
CA ARG A 326 12.45 -17.03 -8.98
C ARG A 326 11.54 -16.09 -9.76
N ALA A 327 11.64 -14.79 -9.55
CA ALA A 327 10.88 -13.80 -10.30
C ALA A 327 11.32 -13.77 -11.77
N SER A 328 12.63 -13.81 -12.04
CA SER A 328 13.18 -13.91 -13.40
C SER A 328 12.73 -15.18 -14.10
N ALA A 329 12.84 -16.35 -13.44
CA ALA A 329 12.37 -17.62 -14.01
C ALA A 329 10.86 -17.62 -14.27
N ALA A 330 10.06 -16.96 -13.41
CA ALA A 330 8.63 -16.81 -13.64
C ALA A 330 8.33 -15.95 -14.88
N LEU A 331 9.03 -14.82 -15.06
CA LEU A 331 8.89 -13.97 -16.25
C LEU A 331 9.32 -14.72 -17.52
N GLU A 332 10.45 -15.43 -17.49
CA GLU A 332 10.92 -16.26 -18.61
C GLU A 332 9.91 -17.35 -18.99
N GLY A 333 9.32 -18.02 -17.98
CA GLY A 333 8.27 -19.02 -18.19
C GLY A 333 7.03 -18.42 -18.86
N ILE A 334 6.57 -17.25 -18.40
CA ILE A 334 5.43 -16.55 -19.00
C ILE A 334 5.75 -16.10 -20.43
N ALA A 335 6.93 -15.53 -20.65
CA ALA A 335 7.37 -15.06 -21.96
C ALA A 335 7.42 -16.22 -22.97
N THR A 336 8.03 -17.34 -22.58
CA THR A 336 8.10 -18.58 -23.37
C THR A 336 6.70 -19.10 -23.71
N ALA A 337 5.79 -19.15 -22.72
CA ALA A 337 4.42 -19.61 -22.93
C ALA A 337 3.62 -18.70 -23.90
N ARG A 338 3.97 -17.41 -23.97
CA ARG A 338 3.35 -16.43 -24.88
C ARG A 338 4.09 -16.27 -26.21
N GLY A 339 5.23 -16.95 -26.40
CA GLY A 339 6.04 -16.83 -27.63
C GLY A 339 6.67 -15.45 -27.82
N VAL A 340 6.90 -14.71 -26.73
CA VAL A 340 7.54 -13.38 -26.74
C VAL A 340 8.81 -13.40 -25.89
N SER A 341 9.67 -12.41 -26.06
CA SER A 341 10.79 -12.18 -25.16
C SER A 341 10.32 -11.60 -23.81
N VAL A 342 11.12 -11.75 -22.75
CA VAL A 342 10.85 -11.10 -21.45
C VAL A 342 10.74 -9.58 -21.61
N VAL A 343 11.58 -9.03 -22.48
CA VAL A 343 11.69 -7.61 -22.80
C VAL A 343 10.41 -7.08 -23.47
N GLU A 344 9.81 -7.84 -24.38
CA GLU A 344 8.49 -7.53 -24.96
C GLU A 344 7.36 -7.71 -23.95
N LEU A 345 7.42 -8.75 -23.11
CA LEU A 345 6.47 -8.97 -22.02
C LEU A 345 6.45 -7.78 -21.04
N GLU A 346 7.61 -7.19 -20.78
CA GLU A 346 7.72 -6.00 -19.95
C GLU A 346 7.04 -4.77 -20.56
N ASP A 347 7.08 -4.61 -21.88
CA ASP A 347 6.38 -3.53 -22.58
C ASP A 347 4.86 -3.70 -22.47
N ASP A 348 4.36 -4.93 -22.67
CA ASP A 348 2.93 -5.24 -22.56
C ASP A 348 2.40 -5.20 -21.12
N SER A 349 3.28 -5.32 -20.13
CA SER A 349 2.93 -5.31 -18.71
C SER A 349 2.53 -3.94 -18.17
N VAL A 350 2.71 -2.85 -18.94
CA VAL A 350 2.37 -1.50 -18.47
C VAL A 350 0.84 -1.35 -18.36
N PRO A 351 0.30 -1.08 -17.15
CA PRO A 351 -1.13 -0.91 -16.96
C PRO A 351 -1.60 0.46 -17.48
N ASP A 352 -2.84 0.51 -17.96
CA ASP A 352 -3.51 1.75 -18.37
C ASP A 352 -3.96 2.63 -17.20
N LEU A 353 -3.92 2.10 -15.96
CA LEU A 353 -4.38 2.74 -14.73
C LEU A 353 -5.87 3.09 -14.74
N GLY A 354 -6.68 2.38 -15.54
CA GLY A 354 -8.10 2.67 -15.76
C GLY A 354 -8.35 3.91 -16.61
N LEU A 355 -7.34 4.41 -17.32
CA LEU A 355 -7.48 5.52 -18.27
C LEU A 355 -8.06 5.02 -19.60
N ASP A 356 -8.90 5.85 -20.21
CA ASP A 356 -9.39 5.67 -21.57
C ASP A 356 -8.27 5.84 -22.61
N ALA A 357 -8.57 5.55 -23.89
CA ALA A 357 -7.60 5.70 -24.98
C ALA A 357 -7.09 7.15 -25.15
N ASP A 358 -7.81 8.15 -24.64
CA ASP A 358 -7.39 9.56 -24.59
C ASP A 358 -6.63 9.91 -23.30
N GLY A 359 -6.22 8.92 -22.50
CA GLY A 359 -5.49 9.08 -21.24
C GLY A 359 -6.28 9.84 -20.18
N GLY A 360 -7.61 9.80 -20.29
CA GLY A 360 -8.56 10.41 -19.40
C GLY A 360 -9.30 9.40 -18.53
N MET A 361 -9.94 9.89 -17.48
CA MET A 361 -10.84 9.11 -16.63
C MET A 361 -11.94 10.03 -16.11
N LEU A 362 -13.17 9.52 -16.10
CA LEU A 362 -14.32 10.23 -15.53
C LEU A 362 -14.49 9.85 -14.05
N LEU A 363 -14.67 10.86 -13.21
CA LEU A 363 -14.92 10.71 -11.78
C LEU A 363 -16.34 11.21 -11.50
N ASP A 364 -17.21 10.30 -11.08
CA ASP A 364 -18.64 10.56 -10.91
C ASP A 364 -18.98 10.96 -9.47
N PHE A 365 -19.71 12.05 -9.29
CA PHE A 365 -20.30 12.48 -8.02
C PHE A 365 -21.84 12.46 -8.10
N GLY A 366 -22.43 11.87 -9.14
CA GLY A 366 -23.87 11.92 -9.44
C GLY A 366 -24.19 13.07 -10.40
N PRO A 367 -24.80 14.18 -9.95
CA PRO A 367 -25.19 15.28 -10.83
C PRO A 367 -24.03 16.11 -11.36
N ARG A 368 -22.82 15.96 -10.80
CA ARG A 368 -21.59 16.58 -11.31
C ARG A 368 -20.55 15.50 -11.57
N GLN A 369 -19.70 15.75 -12.57
CA GLN A 369 -18.62 14.86 -12.94
C GLN A 369 -17.35 15.68 -13.16
N PHE A 370 -16.21 15.03 -12.93
CA PHE A 370 -14.89 15.61 -13.13
C PHE A 370 -14.10 14.71 -14.07
N ARG A 371 -13.33 15.32 -14.97
CA ARG A 371 -12.44 14.59 -15.86
C ARG A 371 -11.01 14.72 -15.36
N VAL A 372 -10.36 13.60 -15.13
CA VAL A 372 -8.91 13.50 -14.95
C VAL A 372 -8.28 13.24 -16.31
N ARG A 373 -7.12 13.81 -16.58
CA ARG A 373 -6.26 13.44 -17.70
C ARG A 373 -4.80 13.43 -17.25
N VAL A 374 -4.03 12.46 -17.73
CA VAL A 374 -2.57 12.51 -17.61
C VAL A 374 -2.03 13.51 -18.62
N ASP A 375 -1.38 14.57 -18.15
CA ASP A 375 -0.78 15.57 -19.03
C ASP A 375 0.61 15.16 -19.52
N HIS A 376 1.17 15.95 -20.43
CA HIS A 376 2.51 15.78 -20.99
C HIS A 376 3.62 15.82 -19.93
N SER A 377 3.35 16.45 -18.77
CA SER A 377 4.24 16.44 -17.61
C SER A 377 4.14 15.16 -16.76
N LEU A 378 3.39 14.14 -17.21
CA LEU A 378 3.13 12.88 -16.51
C LEU A 378 2.45 13.09 -15.15
N THR A 379 1.56 14.09 -15.07
CA THR A 379 0.76 14.36 -13.88
C THR A 379 -0.73 14.23 -14.15
N ALA A 380 -1.48 13.74 -13.17
CA ALA A 380 -2.94 13.67 -13.25
C ALA A 380 -3.56 15.05 -12.98
N ARG A 381 -4.07 15.70 -14.03
CA ARG A 381 -4.76 16.98 -14.01
C ARG A 381 -6.27 16.79 -13.93
N LEU A 382 -6.93 17.59 -13.10
CA LEU A 382 -8.38 17.59 -12.94
C LEU A 382 -9.01 18.75 -13.69
N SER A 383 -10.19 18.50 -14.24
CA SER A 383 -11.07 19.50 -14.82
C SER A 383 -12.53 19.23 -14.45
N ASN A 384 -13.35 20.26 -14.38
CA ASN A 384 -14.80 20.11 -14.25
C ASN A 384 -15.46 19.86 -15.62
N ALA A 385 -16.77 19.65 -15.63
CA ALA A 385 -17.56 19.45 -16.86
C ALA A 385 -17.41 20.58 -17.90
N ASN A 386 -17.04 21.80 -17.49
CA ASN A 386 -16.82 22.95 -18.38
C ASN A 386 -15.37 23.06 -18.86
N GLY A 387 -14.52 22.07 -18.57
CA GLY A 387 -13.10 22.08 -18.93
C GLY A 387 -12.20 22.96 -18.04
N LYS A 388 -12.74 23.59 -16.99
CA LYS A 388 -11.95 24.42 -16.07
C LYS A 388 -11.05 23.55 -15.22
N ALA A 389 -9.74 23.82 -15.26
CA ALA A 389 -8.74 23.11 -14.46
C ALA A 389 -8.96 23.31 -12.94
N LEU A 390 -8.76 22.23 -12.18
CA LEU A 390 -8.89 22.18 -10.73
C LEU A 390 -7.59 21.69 -10.09
N ARG A 391 -7.24 22.26 -8.93
CA ARG A 391 -6.07 21.82 -8.14
C ARG A 391 -6.33 20.54 -7.36
N SER A 392 -7.58 20.30 -6.97
CA SER A 392 -8.01 19.14 -6.20
C SER A 392 -9.49 18.86 -6.49
N LEU A 393 -9.93 17.64 -6.17
CA LEU A 393 -11.36 17.35 -6.13
C LEU A 393 -12.03 18.23 -5.05
N PRO A 394 -13.18 18.83 -5.34
CA PRO A 394 -13.96 19.53 -4.33
C PRO A 394 -14.56 18.53 -3.33
N ARG A 395 -14.94 19.03 -2.16
CA ARG A 395 -15.76 18.25 -1.23
C ARG A 395 -17.13 17.97 -1.86
N ALA A 396 -17.71 16.82 -1.52
CA ALA A 396 -19.08 16.50 -1.90
C ALA A 396 -20.03 17.60 -1.41
N GLY A 397 -20.84 18.14 -2.33
CA GLY A 397 -21.88 19.11 -2.01
C GLY A 397 -23.19 18.42 -1.60
N ALA A 398 -24.15 19.19 -1.08
CA ALA A 398 -25.44 18.66 -0.61
C ALA A 398 -26.30 17.98 -1.69
N LYS A 399 -26.01 18.22 -2.98
CA LYS A 399 -26.69 17.57 -4.11
C LYS A 399 -25.92 16.39 -4.69
N ASP A 400 -24.65 16.23 -4.30
CA ASP A 400 -23.81 15.15 -4.83
C ASP A 400 -24.16 13.84 -4.11
N ASP A 401 -23.96 12.72 -4.80
CA ASP A 401 -24.07 11.39 -4.20
C ASP A 401 -22.83 11.15 -3.29
N PRO A 402 -23.01 11.02 -1.96
CA PRO A 402 -21.88 10.89 -1.04
C PRO A 402 -21.04 9.62 -1.28
N ALA A 403 -21.66 8.51 -1.69
CA ALA A 403 -20.98 7.25 -1.92
C ALA A 403 -20.12 7.32 -3.18
N ARG A 404 -20.68 7.81 -4.30
CA ARG A 404 -19.94 8.01 -5.54
C ARG A 404 -18.82 9.03 -5.37
N ALA A 405 -19.07 10.10 -4.62
CA ALA A 405 -18.05 11.10 -4.29
C ALA A 405 -16.85 10.52 -3.55
N ALA A 406 -17.11 9.64 -2.56
CA ALA A 406 -16.07 8.97 -1.80
C ALA A 406 -15.26 8.00 -2.68
N GLU A 407 -15.94 7.20 -3.51
CA GLU A 407 -15.32 6.29 -4.47
C GLU A 407 -14.44 7.06 -5.47
N ALA A 408 -14.98 8.08 -6.12
CA ALA A 408 -14.25 8.95 -7.06
C ALA A 408 -13.00 9.57 -6.42
N THR A 409 -13.10 10.00 -5.17
CA THR A 409 -11.97 10.54 -4.40
C THR A 409 -10.89 9.49 -4.13
N ALA A 410 -11.30 8.26 -3.77
CA ALA A 410 -10.38 7.14 -3.58
C ALA A 410 -9.69 6.73 -4.89
N THR A 411 -10.45 6.61 -5.98
CA THR A 411 -9.95 6.30 -7.33
C THR A 411 -8.92 7.33 -7.78
N PHE A 412 -9.20 8.63 -7.63
CA PHE A 412 -8.25 9.68 -7.99
C PHE A 412 -6.94 9.61 -7.18
N ARG A 413 -7.06 9.34 -5.88
CA ARG A 413 -5.90 9.21 -5.00
C ARG A 413 -5.02 8.03 -5.40
N GLU A 414 -5.64 6.90 -5.70
CA GLU A 414 -4.92 5.70 -6.13
C GLU A 414 -4.29 5.88 -7.51
N LEU A 415 -5.00 6.48 -8.47
CA LEU A 415 -4.45 6.84 -9.78
C LEU A 415 -3.17 7.68 -9.64
N ARG A 416 -3.18 8.74 -8.83
CA ARG A 416 -1.99 9.58 -8.62
C ARG A 416 -0.81 8.77 -8.10
N LYS A 417 -1.06 7.91 -7.11
CA LYS A 417 -0.04 7.07 -6.49
C LYS A 417 0.52 6.05 -7.49
N GLN A 418 -0.34 5.40 -8.27
CA GLN A 418 0.06 4.42 -9.26
C GLN A 418 0.84 5.08 -10.40
N LEU A 419 0.39 6.24 -10.88
CA LEU A 419 1.09 7.01 -11.91
C LEU A 419 2.51 7.38 -11.45
N THR A 420 2.69 7.88 -10.22
CA THR A 420 4.03 8.17 -9.68
C THR A 420 4.92 6.92 -9.64
N GLY A 421 4.37 5.77 -9.23
CA GLY A 421 5.10 4.50 -9.23
C GLY A 421 5.49 4.05 -10.63
N LEU A 422 4.55 4.11 -11.58
CA LEU A 422 4.74 3.74 -12.98
C LEU A 422 5.80 4.62 -13.64
N VAL A 423 5.70 5.95 -13.50
CA VAL A 423 6.69 6.88 -14.07
C VAL A 423 8.09 6.53 -13.58
N ARG A 424 8.27 6.28 -12.28
CA ARG A 424 9.57 5.87 -11.72
C ARG A 424 10.11 4.58 -12.38
N ILE A 425 9.26 3.57 -12.56
CA ILE A 425 9.65 2.30 -13.19
C ILE A 425 10.02 2.53 -14.66
N GLN A 426 9.20 3.28 -15.40
CA GLN A 426 9.43 3.51 -16.83
C GLN A 426 10.65 4.41 -17.07
N THR A 427 10.93 5.40 -16.22
CA THR A 427 12.18 6.15 -16.29
C THR A 427 13.40 5.23 -16.18
N ALA A 428 13.43 4.32 -15.21
CA ALA A 428 14.53 3.37 -15.06
C ALA A 428 14.64 2.43 -16.28
N ARG A 429 13.51 1.96 -16.83
CA ARG A 429 13.49 1.15 -18.05
C ARG A 429 13.98 1.90 -19.28
N MET A 430 13.66 3.18 -19.42
CA MET A 430 14.13 4.00 -20.54
C MET A 430 15.63 4.30 -20.44
N GLU A 431 16.16 4.53 -19.23
CA GLU A 431 17.60 4.65 -19.02
C GLU A 431 18.31 3.34 -19.40
N ALA A 432 17.80 2.18 -18.94
CA ALA A 432 18.35 0.88 -19.30
C ALA A 432 18.24 0.58 -20.81
N ALA A 433 17.12 0.93 -21.44
CA ALA A 433 16.90 0.76 -22.88
C ALA A 433 17.89 1.60 -23.70
N MET A 434 18.10 2.85 -23.32
CA MET A 434 19.09 3.73 -23.95
C MET A 434 20.51 3.17 -23.79
N SER A 435 20.90 2.79 -22.57
CA SER A 435 22.25 2.29 -22.29
C SER A 435 22.57 0.91 -22.88
N SER A 436 21.53 0.12 -23.21
CA SER A 436 21.65 -1.18 -23.88
C SER A 436 21.40 -1.11 -25.39
N ARG A 437 21.15 0.09 -25.95
CA ARG A 437 20.81 0.31 -27.36
C ARG A 437 19.59 -0.49 -27.82
N ARG A 438 18.61 -0.63 -26.92
CA ARG A 438 17.35 -1.30 -27.24
C ARG A 438 16.61 -0.49 -28.31
N SER A 439 16.05 -1.20 -29.27
CA SER A 439 15.22 -0.64 -30.33
C SER A 439 13.89 -1.39 -30.44
N TRP A 440 12.91 -0.73 -31.06
CA TRP A 440 11.59 -1.25 -31.36
C TRP A 440 11.33 -1.07 -32.86
N PRO A 441 10.76 -2.08 -33.54
CA PRO A 441 10.17 -1.88 -34.85
C PRO A 441 9.09 -0.78 -34.79
N SER A 442 8.96 0.03 -35.84
CA SER A 442 8.08 1.19 -35.86
C SER A 442 6.61 0.88 -35.51
N GLU A 443 6.12 -0.30 -35.87
CA GLU A 443 4.78 -0.80 -35.57
C GLU A 443 4.65 -1.00 -34.06
N ARG A 444 5.66 -1.65 -33.47
CA ARG A 444 5.70 -1.91 -32.04
C ARG A 444 5.89 -0.65 -31.21
N PHE A 445 6.68 0.31 -31.70
CA PHE A 445 6.82 1.62 -31.08
C PHE A 445 5.46 2.35 -30.99
N ARG A 446 4.66 2.31 -32.07
CA ARG A 446 3.31 2.90 -32.05
C ARG A 446 2.41 2.23 -31.02
N GLU A 447 2.42 0.90 -30.94
CA GLU A 447 1.60 0.15 -29.98
C GLU A 447 1.99 0.42 -28.53
N VAL A 448 3.28 0.29 -28.21
CA VAL A 448 3.79 0.37 -26.83
C VAL A 448 3.75 1.80 -26.31
N PHE A 449 4.12 2.77 -27.16
CA PHE A 449 4.26 4.15 -26.74
C PHE A 449 3.05 4.98 -27.17
N LEU A 450 2.83 5.17 -28.47
CA LEU A 450 1.89 6.19 -28.96
C LEU A 450 0.41 5.85 -28.69
N ALA A 451 0.03 4.57 -28.78
CA ALA A 451 -1.34 4.12 -28.54
C ALA A 451 -1.69 3.97 -27.05
N HIS A 452 -0.68 3.85 -26.19
CA HIS A 452 -0.91 3.60 -24.77
C HIS A 452 -1.18 4.93 -24.01
N PRO A 453 -2.20 4.99 -23.13
CA PRO A 453 -2.67 6.23 -22.50
C PRO A 453 -1.60 6.95 -21.66
N VAL A 454 -0.70 6.19 -21.02
CA VAL A 454 0.42 6.73 -20.23
C VAL A 454 1.75 6.81 -21.00
N MET A 455 2.14 5.76 -21.73
CA MET A 455 3.46 5.69 -22.37
C MET A 455 3.66 6.70 -23.50
N ARG A 456 2.61 7.22 -24.12
CA ARG A 456 2.74 8.33 -25.08
C ARG A 456 3.24 9.61 -24.43
N CYS A 457 2.87 9.86 -23.17
CA CYS A 457 3.42 10.97 -22.37
C CYS A 457 4.86 10.68 -21.94
N VAL A 458 5.25 9.40 -21.79
CA VAL A 458 6.65 9.01 -21.60
C VAL A 458 7.45 9.32 -22.87
N ALA A 459 6.93 8.94 -24.04
CA ALA A 459 7.57 9.18 -25.32
C ALA A 459 7.70 10.67 -25.68
N HIS A 460 6.71 11.48 -25.32
CA HIS A 460 6.75 12.95 -25.46
C HIS A 460 7.94 13.59 -24.73
N ARG A 461 8.40 12.98 -23.63
CA ARG A 461 9.51 13.51 -22.81
C ARG A 461 10.88 12.93 -23.16
N LEU A 462 11.02 12.38 -24.36
CA LEU A 462 12.20 11.70 -24.83
C LEU A 462 12.51 12.10 -26.28
N LEU A 463 13.79 12.12 -26.61
CA LEU A 463 14.25 12.18 -27.98
C LEU A 463 14.46 10.75 -28.51
N TRP A 464 13.97 10.50 -29.71
CA TRP A 464 14.03 9.21 -30.35
C TRP A 464 14.90 9.30 -31.61
N SER A 465 15.49 8.18 -32.00
CA SER A 465 16.26 8.04 -33.23
C SER A 465 15.65 6.94 -34.08
N MET A 466 15.40 7.25 -35.35
CA MET A 466 14.99 6.30 -36.37
C MET A 466 16.22 5.87 -37.17
N ASP A 467 16.46 4.56 -37.22
CA ASP A 467 17.57 3.88 -37.90
C ASP A 467 18.97 4.42 -37.53
N GLY A 468 19.09 5.02 -36.34
CA GLY A 468 20.33 5.62 -35.85
C GLY A 468 20.71 6.94 -36.56
N GLN A 469 19.84 7.50 -37.39
CA GLN A 469 20.17 8.65 -38.24
C GLN A 469 19.27 9.86 -38.01
N ARG A 470 17.95 9.65 -37.98
CA ARG A 470 16.98 10.75 -37.89
C ARG A 470 16.46 10.87 -36.47
N VAL A 471 16.80 11.98 -35.81
CA VAL A 471 16.28 12.30 -34.47
C VAL A 471 14.89 12.92 -34.59
N PHE A 472 13.99 12.58 -33.68
CA PHE A 472 12.66 13.15 -33.59
C PHE A 472 12.17 13.24 -32.13
N ARG A 473 11.17 14.08 -31.88
CA ARG A 473 10.37 14.10 -30.64
C ARG A 473 8.94 13.68 -30.94
N VAL A 474 8.20 13.35 -29.90
CA VAL A 474 6.73 13.18 -29.98
C VAL A 474 6.09 14.48 -29.51
N ASP A 475 5.24 15.10 -30.33
CA ASP A 475 4.63 16.40 -30.05
C ASP A 475 3.42 16.32 -29.09
N GLU A 476 2.74 17.44 -28.93
CA GLU A 476 1.59 17.63 -28.04
C GLU A 476 0.36 16.81 -28.47
N ASP A 477 0.24 16.50 -29.76
CA ASP A 477 -0.79 15.65 -30.37
C ASP A 477 -0.31 14.19 -30.55
N PHE A 478 0.81 13.86 -29.90
CA PHE A 478 1.49 12.57 -29.93
C PHE A 478 1.91 12.12 -31.33
N GLN A 479 2.25 13.07 -32.20
CA GLN A 479 2.83 12.82 -33.52
C GLN A 479 4.36 12.94 -33.50
N PRO A 480 5.07 12.10 -34.26
CA PRO A 480 6.52 12.24 -34.43
C PRO A 480 6.84 13.48 -35.27
N VAL A 481 7.71 14.36 -34.77
CA VAL A 481 8.18 15.57 -35.47
C VAL A 481 9.69 15.74 -35.33
N ASP A 482 10.32 16.34 -36.33
CA ASP A 482 11.76 16.64 -36.28
C ASP A 482 12.05 17.98 -35.59
N VAL A 483 13.30 18.44 -35.66
CA VAL A 483 13.78 19.64 -34.95
C VAL A 483 13.09 20.93 -35.43
N SER A 484 12.48 20.91 -36.62
CA SER A 484 11.73 22.05 -37.19
C SER A 484 10.23 21.91 -37.02
N ASP A 485 9.77 20.95 -36.20
CA ASP A 485 8.37 20.54 -36.03
C ASP A 485 7.72 19.99 -37.31
N ASP A 486 8.52 19.57 -38.29
CA ASP A 486 8.00 18.91 -39.48
C ASP A 486 7.64 17.44 -39.18
N PRO A 487 6.49 16.92 -39.65
CA PRO A 487 6.08 15.54 -39.42
C PRO A 487 7.10 14.50 -39.89
N VAL A 488 7.38 13.51 -39.04
CA VAL A 488 8.26 12.38 -39.34
C VAL A 488 7.43 11.13 -39.59
N ALA A 489 7.42 10.65 -40.83
CA ALA A 489 6.83 9.36 -41.17
C ALA A 489 7.81 8.21 -40.87
N PHE A 490 7.33 7.15 -40.22
CA PHE A 490 8.12 5.92 -40.05
C PHE A 490 7.94 5.00 -41.25
N GLY A 491 9.05 4.53 -41.82
CA GLY A 491 9.05 3.41 -42.76
C GLY A 491 8.60 2.12 -42.09
N ALA A 492 8.05 1.18 -42.86
CA ALA A 492 7.67 -0.14 -42.35
C ALA A 492 8.90 -0.86 -41.78
N GLY A 493 8.80 -1.35 -40.55
CA GLY A 493 9.89 -2.01 -39.85
C GLY A 493 11.09 -1.12 -39.48
N ALA A 494 10.98 0.20 -39.60
CA ALA A 494 12.06 1.11 -39.19
C ALA A 494 12.42 0.89 -37.71
N SER A 495 13.71 0.94 -37.39
CA SER A 495 14.21 0.71 -36.05
C SER A 495 14.17 2.00 -35.25
N ILE A 496 13.35 2.05 -34.20
CA ILE A 496 13.20 3.20 -33.32
C ILE A 496 13.92 2.92 -32.00
N ALA A 497 14.84 3.79 -31.60
CA ALA A 497 15.56 3.69 -30.33
C ALA A 497 15.58 5.03 -29.61
N LEU A 498 15.96 5.05 -28.33
CA LEU A 498 16.27 6.31 -27.65
C LEU A 498 17.50 6.95 -28.29
N ALA A 499 17.43 8.25 -28.55
CA ALA A 499 18.55 8.98 -29.13
C ALA A 499 19.73 9.07 -28.15
N HIS A 500 20.84 8.41 -28.49
CA HIS A 500 22.07 8.40 -27.70
C HIS A 500 23.17 9.27 -28.35
N PRO A 501 23.86 10.17 -27.63
CA PRO A 501 24.83 11.09 -28.22
C PRO A 501 25.97 10.40 -28.99
N LEU A 502 26.44 9.23 -28.53
CA LEU A 502 27.47 8.45 -29.23
C LEU A 502 27.05 7.88 -30.58
N GLU A 503 25.75 7.69 -30.79
CA GLU A 503 25.23 7.08 -32.02
C GLU A 503 24.90 8.12 -33.09
N LEU A 504 25.03 9.41 -32.73
CA LEU A 504 24.67 10.53 -33.58
C LEU A 504 25.92 11.36 -33.94
N PRO A 505 25.86 12.15 -35.02
CA PRO A 505 26.89 13.13 -35.30
C PRO A 505 27.13 14.05 -34.11
N SER A 506 28.40 14.41 -33.89
CA SER A 506 28.78 15.29 -32.79
C SER A 506 27.98 16.60 -32.84
N GLY A 507 27.32 16.94 -31.74
CA GLY A 507 26.51 18.16 -31.61
C GLY A 507 25.09 18.07 -32.20
N GLU A 508 24.67 16.91 -32.73
CA GLU A 508 23.31 16.75 -33.27
C GLU A 508 22.23 16.97 -32.20
N LEU A 509 22.42 16.39 -31.00
CA LEU A 509 21.49 16.56 -29.88
C LEU A 509 21.50 17.98 -29.30
N ASP A 510 22.58 18.75 -29.46
CA ASP A 510 22.64 20.12 -28.94
C ASP A 510 21.65 21.05 -29.66
N ARG A 511 21.28 20.72 -30.90
CA ARG A 511 20.23 21.43 -31.66
C ARG A 511 18.83 21.28 -31.05
N TRP A 512 18.62 20.21 -30.27
CA TRP A 512 17.34 19.94 -29.62
C TRP A 512 17.21 20.67 -28.28
N ALA A 513 18.30 21.17 -27.69
CA ALA A 513 18.26 21.92 -26.44
C ALA A 513 17.29 23.12 -26.47
N PRO A 514 17.33 24.03 -27.47
CA PRO A 514 16.37 25.13 -27.55
C PRO A 514 14.94 24.64 -27.78
N VAL A 515 14.72 23.63 -28.63
CA VAL A 515 13.38 23.07 -28.89
C VAL A 515 12.76 22.51 -27.61
N LEU A 516 13.51 21.70 -26.86
CA LEU A 516 13.02 21.15 -25.59
C LEU A 516 12.70 22.27 -24.59
N ALA A 517 13.48 23.36 -24.56
CA ALA A 517 13.21 24.50 -23.69
C ALA A 517 11.96 25.29 -24.12
N ASP A 518 11.79 25.54 -25.42
CA ASP A 518 10.66 26.27 -26.00
C ASP A 518 9.33 25.54 -25.76
N HIS A 519 9.35 24.20 -25.79
CA HIS A 519 8.20 23.35 -25.47
C HIS A 519 8.09 22.98 -23.97
N GLU A 520 8.91 23.56 -23.10
CA GLU A 520 8.95 23.29 -21.65
C GLU A 520 9.13 21.80 -21.28
N ILE A 521 9.81 21.03 -22.14
CA ILE A 521 10.03 19.59 -21.98
C ILE A 521 11.26 19.33 -21.12
N THR A 522 11.04 18.88 -19.89
CA THR A 522 12.11 18.25 -19.09
C THR A 522 12.16 16.76 -19.42
N THR A 523 13.29 16.29 -19.96
CA THR A 523 13.44 14.89 -20.38
C THR A 523 13.43 13.92 -19.19
N LEU A 524 12.93 12.71 -19.41
CA LEU A 524 12.90 11.67 -18.36
C LEU A 524 14.27 11.06 -18.09
N VAL A 525 15.08 10.98 -19.13
CA VAL A 525 16.45 10.50 -19.10
C VAL A 525 17.34 11.58 -19.68
N GLU A 526 18.59 11.61 -19.27
CA GLU A 526 19.54 12.61 -19.77
C GLU A 526 20.01 12.20 -21.16
N GLN A 527 19.66 13.00 -22.17
CA GLN A 527 20.04 12.78 -23.57
C GLN A 527 20.90 13.92 -24.08
N VAL A 528 20.41 15.16 -23.95
CA VAL A 528 21.18 16.38 -24.23
C VAL A 528 22.16 16.62 -23.07
N GLY A 529 23.43 16.92 -23.40
CA GLY A 529 24.49 17.12 -22.39
C GLY A 529 24.97 15.84 -21.69
N ARG A 530 24.48 14.66 -22.11
CA ARG A 530 24.91 13.38 -21.54
C ARG A 530 26.40 13.15 -21.79
N GLY A 531 27.15 12.97 -20.70
CA GLY A 531 28.59 12.67 -20.75
C GLY A 531 28.90 11.38 -21.51
N VAL A 532 29.89 11.44 -22.39
CA VAL A 532 30.33 10.34 -23.25
C VAL A 532 31.80 10.04 -23.00
N TYR A 533 32.14 8.75 -22.85
CA TYR A 533 33.47 8.29 -22.46
C TYR A 533 33.97 7.22 -23.43
N ARG A 534 35.17 7.41 -23.98
CA ARG A 534 35.87 6.40 -24.80
C ARG A 534 37.03 5.75 -24.06
N GLU A 535 37.50 6.42 -23.02
CA GLU A 535 38.62 6.02 -22.16
C GLU A 535 38.21 6.19 -20.70
N MET A 536 38.96 5.55 -19.80
CA MET A 536 38.68 5.61 -18.37
C MET A 536 38.64 7.07 -17.88
N PRO A 537 37.53 7.52 -17.25
CA PRO A 537 37.46 8.88 -16.72
C PRO A 537 38.47 9.07 -15.60
N ASP A 538 38.95 10.30 -15.45
CA ASP A 538 39.69 10.69 -14.26
C ASP A 538 38.72 10.78 -13.08
N LEU A 539 38.89 9.89 -12.10
CA LEU A 539 38.00 9.78 -10.95
C LEU A 539 38.65 10.47 -9.76
N VAL A 540 38.11 11.64 -9.39
CA VAL A 540 38.57 12.44 -8.26
C VAL A 540 37.93 11.94 -6.97
N GLY A 541 38.75 11.57 -5.98
CA GLY A 541 38.32 11.02 -4.69
C GLY A 541 38.49 9.49 -4.56
N GLU A 542 38.46 9.01 -3.32
CA GLU A 542 38.67 7.60 -2.98
C GLU A 542 37.46 6.94 -2.31
N TRP A 543 36.56 7.72 -1.71
CA TRP A 543 35.49 7.19 -0.88
C TRP A 543 34.13 7.40 -1.51
N VAL A 544 33.27 6.38 -1.40
CA VAL A 544 31.90 6.43 -1.92
C VAL A 544 30.96 5.66 -1.00
N SER A 545 29.73 6.13 -0.85
CA SER A 545 28.77 5.42 0.00
C SER A 545 28.42 4.05 -0.60
N VAL A 546 28.26 3.04 0.26
CA VAL A 546 27.79 1.72 -0.20
C VAL A 546 26.43 1.83 -0.89
N GLY A 547 25.56 2.74 -0.46
CA GLY A 547 24.28 2.99 -1.14
C GLY A 547 24.43 3.43 -2.61
N ALA A 548 25.45 4.23 -2.94
CA ALA A 548 25.72 4.61 -4.33
C ALA A 548 26.30 3.43 -5.14
N LEU A 549 27.18 2.62 -4.53
CA LEU A 549 27.69 1.40 -5.16
C LEU A 549 26.61 0.35 -5.39
N GLN A 550 25.63 0.25 -4.49
CA GLN A 550 24.46 -0.60 -4.68
C GLN A 550 23.68 -0.19 -5.94
N GLY A 551 23.49 1.11 -6.16
CA GLY A 551 22.80 1.63 -7.35
C GLY A 551 23.41 1.20 -8.68
N LEU A 552 24.71 0.87 -8.72
CA LEU A 552 25.36 0.33 -9.92
C LEU A 552 24.77 -1.01 -10.37
N VAL A 553 24.22 -1.82 -9.45
CA VAL A 553 23.64 -3.12 -9.81
C VAL A 553 22.44 -2.96 -10.75
N ALA A 554 21.65 -1.90 -10.57
CA ALA A 554 20.56 -1.56 -11.50
C ALA A 554 21.07 -1.16 -12.91
N HIS A 555 22.36 -0.86 -13.05
CA HIS A 555 23.02 -0.51 -14.31
C HIS A 555 23.79 -1.72 -14.90
N GLY A 556 23.54 -2.94 -14.39
CA GLY A 556 24.15 -4.17 -14.90
C GLY A 556 25.49 -4.54 -14.26
N TRP A 557 25.90 -3.85 -13.19
CA TRP A 557 27.08 -4.24 -12.42
C TRP A 557 26.78 -5.44 -11.50
N GLN A 558 27.77 -6.30 -11.33
CA GLN A 558 27.72 -7.52 -10.54
C GLN A 558 28.69 -7.40 -9.37
N ARG A 559 28.32 -7.97 -8.22
CA ARG A 559 29.18 -7.97 -7.03
C ARG A 559 30.16 -9.12 -7.13
N ARG A 560 31.46 -8.84 -6.97
CA ARG A 560 32.49 -9.86 -6.80
C ARG A 560 32.69 -10.13 -5.31
N VAL A 561 32.43 -11.37 -4.91
CA VAL A 561 32.53 -11.83 -3.53
C VAL A 561 33.94 -12.42 -3.31
N GLY A 562 34.64 -11.91 -2.31
CA GLY A 562 35.93 -12.42 -1.87
C GLY A 562 35.81 -13.38 -0.69
N ASP A 563 36.92 -13.60 -0.01
CA ASP A 563 36.98 -14.47 1.17
C ASP A 563 36.07 -13.93 2.29
N GLY A 564 35.47 -14.84 3.06
CA GLY A 564 34.56 -14.47 4.15
C GLY A 564 33.20 -13.89 3.71
N GLY A 565 32.91 -13.85 2.40
CA GLY A 565 31.65 -13.33 1.86
C GLY A 565 31.63 -11.80 1.68
N CYS A 566 32.77 -11.13 1.90
CA CYS A 566 32.92 -9.70 1.69
C CYS A 566 32.84 -9.34 0.20
N ILE A 567 32.18 -8.22 -0.12
CA ILE A 567 32.14 -7.69 -1.48
C ILE A 567 33.42 -6.88 -1.68
N VAL A 568 34.28 -7.35 -2.58
CA VAL A 568 35.63 -6.80 -2.80
C VAL A 568 35.76 -6.03 -4.11
N ALA A 569 34.79 -6.19 -5.03
CA ALA A 569 34.70 -5.40 -6.24
C ALA A 569 33.28 -5.39 -6.81
N LEU A 570 33.02 -4.46 -7.72
CA LEU A 570 31.91 -4.54 -8.65
C LEU A 570 32.46 -4.69 -10.08
N THR A 571 31.85 -5.55 -10.87
CA THR A 571 32.25 -5.83 -12.24
C THR A 571 31.10 -5.62 -13.21
N ARG A 572 31.37 -5.09 -14.39
CA ARG A 572 30.39 -5.01 -15.48
C ARG A 572 31.00 -5.58 -16.76
N PRO A 573 30.45 -6.68 -17.29
CA PRO A 573 30.86 -7.21 -18.60
C PRO A 573 30.57 -6.19 -19.70
N VAL A 574 31.54 -5.99 -20.61
CA VAL A 574 31.42 -5.10 -21.77
C VAL A 574 32.00 -5.81 -22.99
N GLY A 575 31.14 -6.43 -23.80
CA GLY A 575 31.58 -7.25 -24.92
C GLY A 575 32.36 -8.48 -24.45
N ASP A 576 33.58 -8.65 -24.97
CA ASP A 576 34.54 -9.69 -24.58
C ASP A 576 35.43 -9.30 -23.39
N GLY A 577 35.31 -8.05 -22.92
CA GLY A 577 36.02 -7.54 -21.76
C GLY A 577 35.14 -7.25 -20.56
N MET A 578 35.73 -6.58 -19.57
CA MET A 578 35.06 -6.27 -18.30
C MET A 578 35.66 -5.02 -17.66
N VAL A 579 34.80 -4.17 -17.11
CA VAL A 579 35.23 -3.11 -16.20
C VAL A 579 35.11 -3.63 -14.76
N GLU A 580 36.17 -3.48 -13.97
CA GLU A 580 36.18 -3.80 -12.55
C GLU A 580 36.46 -2.54 -11.73
N LEU A 581 35.60 -2.29 -10.73
CA LEU A 581 35.81 -1.33 -9.66
C LEU A 581 36.17 -2.11 -8.39
N GLY A 582 37.45 -2.08 -8.02
CA GLY A 582 37.93 -2.64 -6.76
C GLY A 582 37.52 -1.77 -5.58
N ILE A 583 37.02 -2.38 -4.52
CA ILE A 583 36.60 -1.70 -3.29
C ILE A 583 37.14 -2.37 -2.03
N ASP A 584 37.30 -1.58 -0.98
CA ASP A 584 37.66 -2.00 0.37
C ASP A 584 36.57 -1.56 1.34
N CYS A 585 35.86 -2.55 1.91
CA CYS A 585 34.81 -2.39 2.91
C CYS A 585 34.50 -3.73 3.59
N ASP A 586 35.27 -4.10 4.61
CA ASP A 586 35.13 -5.38 5.33
C ASP A 586 33.72 -5.63 5.89
N ALA A 587 32.97 -4.57 6.19
CA ALA A 587 31.62 -4.68 6.72
C ALA A 587 30.56 -4.97 5.64
N TRP A 588 30.88 -4.84 4.34
CA TRP A 588 29.93 -5.07 3.25
C TRP A 588 29.94 -6.54 2.81
N VAL A 589 29.20 -7.36 3.57
CA VAL A 589 29.09 -8.81 3.35
C VAL A 589 27.79 -9.17 2.63
N MET A 590 27.87 -10.08 1.66
CA MET A 590 26.71 -10.57 0.92
C MET A 590 25.64 -11.17 1.84
N GLY A 591 24.37 -10.81 1.59
CA GLY A 591 23.23 -11.30 2.36
C GLY A 591 23.03 -10.61 3.72
N LEU A 592 23.97 -9.78 4.17
CA LEU A 592 23.81 -8.93 5.35
C LEU A 592 23.29 -7.55 4.95
N ARG A 593 22.90 -6.76 5.97
CA ARG A 593 22.52 -5.37 5.76
C ARG A 593 23.76 -4.58 5.30
N PRO A 594 23.67 -3.79 4.23
CA PRO A 594 24.77 -2.92 3.81
C PRO A 594 25.22 -1.99 4.94
N PRO A 595 26.53 -1.79 5.14
CA PRO A 595 27.05 -0.90 6.17
C PRO A 595 26.72 0.56 5.85
N ARG A 596 26.77 1.41 6.87
CA ARG A 596 26.64 2.87 6.71
C ARG A 596 27.94 3.54 6.32
N GLU A 597 29.06 2.90 6.64
CA GLU A 597 30.40 3.38 6.31
C GLU A 597 30.59 3.38 4.79
N PRO A 598 31.30 4.38 4.25
CA PRO A 598 31.66 4.39 2.83
C PRO A 598 32.69 3.29 2.54
N ALA A 599 32.68 2.82 1.30
CA ALA A 599 33.72 1.95 0.77
C ALA A 599 34.83 2.80 0.13
N ARG A 600 36.08 2.34 0.27
CA ARG A 600 37.23 2.95 -0.39
C ARG A 600 37.49 2.26 -1.73
N ARG A 601 37.74 3.02 -2.78
CA ARG A 601 38.18 2.50 -4.07
C ARG A 601 39.65 2.05 -3.98
N THR A 602 39.92 0.81 -4.37
CA THR A 602 41.28 0.27 -4.44
C THR A 602 41.87 0.34 -5.85
N GLY A 603 41.02 0.43 -6.87
CA GLY A 603 41.43 0.62 -8.26
C GLY A 603 40.25 0.52 -9.21
N VAL A 604 40.49 0.89 -10.47
CA VAL A 604 39.59 0.61 -11.59
C VAL A 604 40.42 0.01 -12.71
N SER A 605 39.92 -1.06 -13.32
CA SER A 605 40.55 -1.68 -14.47
C SER A 605 39.54 -1.95 -15.57
N LEU A 606 40.03 -1.94 -16.81
CA LEU A 606 39.31 -2.39 -17.99
C LEU A 606 40.13 -3.54 -18.60
N SER A 607 39.54 -4.72 -18.68
CA SER A 607 40.10 -5.86 -19.41
C SER A 607 39.47 -5.96 -20.80
N GLY A 608 40.22 -6.50 -21.77
CA GLY A 608 39.80 -6.59 -23.18
C GLY A 608 40.27 -5.41 -24.03
N ASP A 609 39.93 -5.42 -25.32
CA ASP A 609 40.26 -4.35 -26.27
C ASP A 609 39.07 -3.37 -26.40
N PRO A 610 39.19 -2.10 -25.97
CA PRO A 610 38.12 -1.11 -26.12
C PRO A 610 37.62 -0.94 -27.56
N ALA A 611 38.46 -1.23 -28.56
CA ALA A 611 38.09 -1.11 -29.98
C ALA A 611 37.12 -2.20 -30.45
N THR A 612 37.09 -3.36 -29.79
CA THR A 612 36.15 -4.47 -30.12
C THR A 612 34.87 -4.41 -29.29
N MET A 613 34.86 -3.60 -28.23
CA MET A 613 33.71 -3.42 -27.35
C MET A 613 32.60 -2.59 -27.99
N ASN A 614 31.37 -2.81 -27.53
CA ASN A 614 30.25 -1.93 -27.90
C ASN A 614 30.48 -0.53 -27.28
N PRO A 615 30.60 0.53 -28.10
CA PRO A 615 31.03 1.85 -27.62
C PRO A 615 30.01 2.52 -26.70
N VAL A 616 28.71 2.26 -26.87
CA VAL A 616 27.67 2.79 -25.98
C VAL A 616 27.76 2.10 -24.63
N VAL A 617 27.79 0.76 -24.60
CA VAL A 617 27.85 0.01 -23.33
C VAL A 617 29.13 0.36 -22.56
N LEU A 618 30.26 0.50 -23.25
CA LEU A 618 31.51 0.95 -22.63
C LEU A 618 31.37 2.35 -22.04
N SER A 619 30.93 3.33 -22.84
CA SER A 619 30.74 4.71 -22.39
C SER A 619 29.79 4.81 -21.21
N GLU A 620 28.71 4.04 -21.21
CA GLU A 620 27.73 4.02 -20.12
C GLU A 620 28.30 3.39 -18.85
N THR A 621 29.08 2.33 -18.99
CA THR A 621 29.81 1.72 -17.87
C THR A 621 30.79 2.72 -17.24
N LEU A 622 31.52 3.46 -18.07
CA LEU A 622 32.45 4.48 -17.60
C LEU A 622 31.74 5.71 -17.02
N ARG A 623 30.60 6.10 -17.60
CA ARG A 623 29.73 7.17 -17.09
C ARG A 623 29.20 6.85 -15.70
N ASP A 624 28.82 5.60 -15.42
CA ASP A 624 28.39 5.17 -14.09
C ASP A 624 29.48 5.50 -13.05
N LEU A 625 30.74 5.15 -13.35
CA LEU A 625 31.88 5.42 -12.48
C LEU A 625 32.12 6.91 -12.29
N ALA A 626 32.06 7.70 -13.37
CA ALA A 626 32.25 9.15 -13.33
C ALA A 626 31.17 9.88 -12.50
N ARG A 627 29.97 9.30 -12.40
CA ARG A 627 28.83 9.89 -11.67
C ARG A 627 28.75 9.50 -10.20
N LEU A 628 29.54 8.52 -9.77
CA LEU A 628 29.57 8.17 -8.36
C LEU A 628 30.02 9.40 -7.54
N PRO A 629 29.38 9.67 -6.39
CA PRO A 629 29.68 10.82 -5.55
C PRO A 629 30.96 10.56 -4.74
N TRP A 630 32.09 10.50 -5.44
CA TRP A 630 33.42 10.30 -4.86
C TRP A 630 33.79 11.44 -3.90
N ARG A 631 34.48 11.09 -2.81
CA ARG A 631 34.95 12.03 -1.79
C ARG A 631 36.43 11.82 -1.48
N GLU A 632 37.11 12.90 -1.15
CA GLU A 632 38.46 12.89 -0.60
C GLU A 632 38.38 12.69 0.92
N GLY A 633 38.93 11.58 1.43
CA GLY A 633 38.92 11.25 2.86
C GLY A 633 37.53 11.03 3.49
N VAL A 634 37.51 10.44 4.69
CA VAL A 634 36.31 10.26 5.54
C VAL A 634 36.41 11.15 6.77
#